data_AF-A0A3M1DM98-F1
#
_entry.id   AF-A0A3M1DM98-F1
#
_cell.length_a   1.000
_cell.length_b   1.000
_cell.length_c   1.000
_cell.angle_alpha   90.00
_cell.angle_beta   90.00
_cell.angle_gamma   90.00
#
_symmetry.space_group_name_H-M   'P 1'
#
loop_
_entity.id
_entity.type
_entity.pdbx_description
1 polymer ?
#
loop_
_entity_poly.entity_id
_entity_poly.type
_entity_poly.pdbx_seq_one_letter_code
_entity_poly.pdbx_strand_id
1 'polypeptide(L)'
;MIWPFYARENAGDINLVFLRLLTDAVWVQVQRGDIPLTDGKKVSGTGYIAHIHQVELDGDAGPEWLIALYWQQVDALSWLTFDESDGGGFSRLQTALPFLDWGGTYPDDGLIALQDFTGDGLTDAIFENTGYMAGTTFAQYTVVIGSADGFQFVDELYSDRGFLEAGAFYELETSENSPFLELTLPTYHDLNWGCSWEQRDTYRWPHGRKQHTVTGEQPPDSADCYLAQAVTLKTAPPDDATAIRYLESAIARFDVSDPEQRAKANFAHYRLSVLYALNGMDQPARKHLQQFIASYPENNAFRQTVLQPLLDTQPLNAFAVCTAVSTASEEVLLPEWKPYLGVTAALGLYPYSSDIVEDAICPARDILLKKLTSLDFSPDTSPKPALEDAGIPVQAAKAYILPGLDSPAWFVSVGKPRVFIFGYVPAADGGQWGWRALMDFYGTPATILDRDITGDGFPEMAFIYEPVTPFCEEGQHGMIIFLTTYTEFGVASGDIRECISPPEDAMSLLADQDSDGVVDVFQQSLAGILLGDDALIAEKKSAPLPWFFMFDVYGWNVSSVSQTAQVDRDTIDAVYTADALEPLRERILAERDALDLSRPENKFSWQSLTYLLGVTYERDGRDAEAIAAFRDVILAEPHTIWTNLAAMHLRP
;
A
#
# COMPACT_ATOMS: atom_id res chain seq x y z
N MET A 1 -19.23 1.23 -12.39
CA MET A 1 -19.84 0.93 -11.08
C MET A 1 -19.19 1.89 -10.09
N ILE A 2 -19.93 2.85 -9.56
CA ILE A 2 -19.40 4.01 -8.81
C ILE A 2 -19.23 3.57 -7.35
N TRP A 3 -17.98 3.41 -6.91
CA TRP A 3 -17.60 3.05 -5.54
C TRP A 3 -17.50 4.30 -4.66
N PRO A 4 -17.87 4.23 -3.37
CA PRO A 4 -17.89 5.36 -2.45
C PRO A 4 -16.46 5.63 -1.93
N PHE A 5 -15.63 6.28 -2.75
CA PHE A 5 -14.38 6.93 -2.28
C PHE A 5 -14.63 8.36 -1.78
N TYR A 6 -15.89 8.76 -1.61
CA TYR A 6 -16.31 10.16 -1.47
C TYR A 6 -16.14 10.80 -0.08
N ALA A 7 -15.55 10.12 0.91
CA ALA A 7 -15.44 10.70 2.26
C ALA A 7 -14.13 11.47 2.52
N ARG A 8 -13.01 11.12 1.87
CA ARG A 8 -11.71 11.75 2.18
C ARG A 8 -11.42 13.05 1.43
N GLU A 9 -11.99 13.26 0.26
CA GLU A 9 -11.75 14.51 -0.48
C GLU A 9 -12.61 15.68 0.00
N ASN A 10 -13.65 15.42 0.82
CA ASN A 10 -14.53 16.47 1.35
C ASN A 10 -14.44 16.69 2.86
N ALA A 11 -13.95 15.73 3.64
CA ALA A 11 -13.56 15.96 5.04
C ALA A 11 -12.08 16.34 5.05
N GLY A 12 -11.78 17.58 4.66
CA GLY A 12 -10.43 18.13 4.85
C GLY A 12 -10.08 18.09 6.34
N ASP A 13 -8.83 17.73 6.66
CA ASP A 13 -8.27 17.73 8.02
C ASP A 13 -8.94 18.80 8.88
N ILE A 14 -9.80 18.40 9.81
CA ILE A 14 -10.48 19.38 10.64
C ILE A 14 -9.41 19.97 11.54
N ASN A 15 -9.10 21.24 11.32
CA ASN A 15 -8.11 21.94 12.11
C ASN A 15 -8.49 21.81 13.59
N LEU A 16 -7.65 21.16 14.41
CA LEU A 16 -7.88 20.95 15.84
C LEU A 16 -8.17 22.27 16.60
N VAL A 17 -7.71 23.40 16.07
CA VAL A 17 -8.04 24.74 16.56
C VAL A 17 -9.54 25.04 16.42
N PHE A 18 -10.16 24.62 15.31
CA PHE A 18 -11.60 24.79 15.05
C PHE A 18 -12.46 24.01 16.06
N LEU A 19 -12.17 22.73 16.31
CA LEU A 19 -12.90 21.93 17.31
C LEU A 19 -12.74 22.47 18.73
N ARG A 20 -11.57 23.02 19.05
CA ARG A 20 -11.34 23.67 20.35
C ARG A 20 -12.22 24.90 20.54
N LEU A 21 -12.30 25.79 19.55
CA LEU A 21 -13.15 26.99 19.62
C LEU A 21 -14.64 26.63 19.78
N LEU A 22 -15.10 25.59 19.08
CA LEU A 22 -16.45 25.07 19.20
C LEU A 22 -16.73 24.53 20.62
N THR A 23 -15.79 23.79 21.19
CA THR A 23 -15.86 23.26 22.56
C THR A 23 -15.88 24.40 23.60
N ASP A 24 -15.09 25.45 23.40
CA ASP A 24 -15.07 26.63 24.27
C ASP A 24 -16.40 27.39 24.27
N ALA A 25 -17.10 27.41 23.12
CA ALA A 25 -18.43 28.01 23.03
C ALA A 25 -19.50 27.21 23.81
N VAL A 26 -19.35 25.89 23.90
CA VAL A 26 -20.21 25.03 24.73
C VAL A 26 -19.90 25.22 26.21
N TRP A 27 -18.63 25.37 26.57
CA TRP A 27 -18.23 25.70 27.95
C TRP A 27 -18.91 26.98 28.47
N VAL A 28 -19.01 28.03 27.65
CA VAL A 28 -19.74 29.26 28.02
C VAL A 28 -21.24 29.01 28.25
N GLN A 29 -21.86 28.08 27.52
CA GLN A 29 -23.26 27.69 27.72
C GLN A 29 -23.45 26.92 29.03
N VAL A 30 -22.52 26.02 29.39
CA VAL A 30 -22.50 25.34 30.70
C VAL A 30 -22.44 26.37 31.83
N GLN A 31 -21.51 27.33 31.76
CA GLN A 31 -21.35 28.37 32.79
C GLN A 31 -22.58 29.26 32.97
N ARG A 32 -23.43 29.40 31.95
CA ARG A 32 -24.69 30.16 32.00
C ARG A 32 -25.87 29.34 32.52
N GLY A 33 -25.71 28.02 32.66
CA GLY A 33 -26.79 27.09 32.99
C GLY A 33 -27.71 26.78 31.80
N ASP A 34 -27.27 27.05 30.57
CA ASP A 34 -28.04 26.75 29.35
C ASP A 34 -28.06 25.24 29.05
N ILE A 35 -27.04 24.50 29.53
CA ILE A 35 -26.93 23.05 29.41
C ILE A 35 -27.17 22.42 30.80
N PRO A 36 -28.28 21.68 30.98
CA PRO A 36 -28.59 21.05 32.27
C PRO A 36 -27.71 19.83 32.52
N LEU A 37 -26.89 19.88 33.59
CA LEU A 37 -26.01 18.79 34.00
C LEU A 37 -26.81 17.70 34.72
N THR A 38 -26.85 16.51 34.13
CA THR A 38 -27.48 15.33 34.70
C THR A 38 -26.81 14.13 34.06
N ASP A 39 -26.34 13.18 34.88
CA ASP A 39 -25.67 11.99 34.39
C ASP A 39 -26.53 11.19 33.38
N GLY A 40 -25.90 10.71 32.32
CA GLY A 40 -26.52 9.98 31.21
C GLY A 40 -27.43 10.83 30.31
N LYS A 41 -27.47 12.15 30.46
CA LYS A 41 -28.39 13.01 29.69
C LYS A 41 -27.83 13.38 28.33
N LYS A 42 -28.69 13.32 27.31
CA LYS A 42 -28.45 13.80 25.95
C LYS A 42 -29.11 15.15 25.70
N VAL A 43 -28.36 16.12 25.19
CA VAL A 43 -28.83 17.49 24.90
C VAL A 43 -28.47 17.86 23.46
N SER A 44 -29.45 18.33 22.69
CA SER A 44 -29.23 18.84 21.34
C SER A 44 -29.07 20.37 21.36
N GLY A 45 -27.96 20.85 20.78
CA GLY A 45 -27.71 22.27 20.55
C GLY A 45 -27.70 22.62 19.06
N THR A 46 -27.33 23.86 18.74
CA THR A 46 -27.20 24.30 17.34
C THR A 46 -25.96 23.68 16.71
N GLY A 47 -26.12 22.60 15.95
CA GLY A 47 -25.05 21.92 15.22
C GLY A 47 -24.25 20.90 16.05
N TYR A 48 -24.67 20.61 17.27
CA TYR A 48 -24.03 19.59 18.12
C TYR A 48 -25.04 18.77 18.94
N ILE A 49 -24.59 17.59 19.36
CA ILE A 49 -25.25 16.73 20.34
C ILE A 49 -24.28 16.52 21.50
N ALA A 50 -24.71 16.83 22.72
CA ALA A 50 -23.94 16.66 23.95
C ALA A 50 -24.44 15.45 24.75
N HIS A 51 -23.52 14.60 25.19
CA HIS A 51 -23.76 13.49 26.12
C HIS A 51 -23.03 13.79 27.43
N ILE A 52 -23.77 13.80 28.54
CA ILE A 52 -23.29 14.27 29.84
C ILE A 52 -23.06 13.06 30.74
N HIS A 53 -21.85 12.96 31.29
CA HIS A 53 -21.44 11.92 32.22
C HIS A 53 -20.93 12.55 33.50
N GLN A 54 -21.39 12.06 34.65
CA GLN A 54 -20.74 12.34 35.92
C GLN A 54 -19.52 11.42 36.06
N VAL A 55 -18.40 11.98 36.49
CA VAL A 55 -17.13 11.28 36.71
C VAL A 55 -16.58 11.66 38.08
N GLU A 56 -15.64 10.87 38.58
CA GLU A 56 -14.91 11.10 39.84
C GLU A 56 -13.42 11.21 39.47
N LEU A 57 -12.76 12.34 39.73
CA LEU A 57 -11.41 12.61 39.21
C LEU A 57 -10.41 13.05 40.28
N ASP A 58 -10.85 13.60 41.42
CA ASP A 58 -9.95 14.10 42.45
C ASP A 58 -10.17 13.56 43.87
N GLY A 59 -11.23 12.77 44.09
CA GLY A 59 -11.59 12.15 45.36
C GLY A 59 -12.33 13.06 46.33
N ASP A 60 -12.82 14.22 45.87
CA ASP A 60 -13.58 15.16 46.68
C ASP A 60 -15.10 14.86 46.72
N ALA A 61 -15.92 15.81 47.13
CA ALA A 61 -17.38 15.61 47.24
C ALA A 61 -18.18 16.37 46.16
N GLY A 62 -17.51 17.24 45.41
CA GLY A 62 -18.06 17.95 44.26
C GLY A 62 -18.21 17.00 43.07
N PRO A 63 -19.21 17.19 42.21
CA PRO A 63 -19.34 16.37 41.02
C PRO A 63 -18.44 16.89 39.90
N GLU A 64 -17.62 16.03 39.34
CA GLU A 64 -16.93 16.30 38.08
C GLU A 64 -17.73 15.76 36.89
N TRP A 65 -17.53 16.39 35.74
CA TRP A 65 -18.35 16.19 34.56
C TRP A 65 -17.48 15.97 33.33
N LEU A 66 -17.84 14.97 32.54
CA LEU A 66 -17.36 14.73 31.19
C LEU A 66 -18.51 14.92 30.20
N ILE A 67 -18.36 15.83 29.26
CA ILE A 67 -19.33 16.05 28.17
C ILE A 67 -18.71 15.63 26.84
N ALA A 68 -19.31 14.63 26.18
CA ALA A 68 -19.00 14.25 24.80
C ALA A 68 -19.82 15.10 23.82
N LEU A 69 -19.16 15.75 22.87
CA LEU A 69 -19.77 16.68 21.92
C LEU A 69 -19.58 16.19 20.49
N TYR A 70 -20.68 15.75 19.88
CA TYR A 70 -20.70 15.36 18.47
C TYR A 70 -21.16 16.52 17.58
N TRP A 71 -20.29 16.96 16.69
CA TRP A 71 -20.48 18.10 15.79
C TRP A 71 -21.05 17.65 14.44
N GLN A 72 -22.37 17.62 14.34
CA GLN A 72 -23.10 17.00 13.22
C GLN A 72 -22.75 17.56 11.83
N GLN A 73 -22.27 18.80 11.73
CA GLN A 73 -21.96 19.44 10.45
C GLN A 73 -20.57 19.09 9.92
N VAL A 74 -19.66 18.69 10.81
CA VAL A 74 -18.28 18.36 10.47
C VAL A 74 -17.93 16.91 10.82
N ASP A 75 -18.89 16.13 11.33
CA ASP A 75 -18.74 14.72 11.68
C ASP A 75 -17.53 14.46 12.61
N ALA A 76 -17.43 15.25 13.69
CA ALA A 76 -16.30 15.21 14.61
C ALA A 76 -16.75 15.12 16.06
N LEU A 77 -15.89 14.55 16.91
CA LEU A 77 -16.11 14.41 18.35
C LEU A 77 -15.12 15.27 19.13
N SER A 78 -15.61 16.02 20.11
CA SER A 78 -14.79 16.69 21.12
C SER A 78 -15.27 16.43 22.54
N TRP A 79 -14.41 16.75 23.50
CA TRP A 79 -14.65 16.48 24.91
C TRP A 79 -14.48 17.73 25.76
N LEU A 80 -15.33 17.88 26.77
CA LEU A 80 -15.26 18.93 27.76
C LEU A 80 -15.29 18.31 29.17
N THR A 81 -14.20 18.47 29.90
CA THR A 81 -14.05 17.98 31.27
C THR A 81 -13.90 19.14 32.25
N PHE A 82 -14.66 19.12 33.34
CA PHE A 82 -14.67 20.20 34.34
C PHE A 82 -15.17 19.71 35.69
N ASP A 83 -14.85 20.49 36.72
CA ASP A 83 -15.24 20.28 38.11
C ASP A 83 -16.26 21.36 38.54
N GLU A 84 -17.24 20.95 39.36
CA GLU A 84 -18.22 21.81 40.02
C GLU A 84 -17.88 21.98 41.52
N SER A 85 -17.33 23.14 41.85
CA SER A 85 -17.02 23.51 43.23
C SER A 85 -18.26 23.62 44.12
N ASP A 86 -18.08 23.44 45.44
CA ASP A 86 -19.09 23.56 46.52
C ASP A 86 -19.98 24.84 46.48
N GLY A 87 -19.56 25.88 45.74
CA GLY A 87 -20.31 27.12 45.54
C GLY A 87 -21.19 27.17 44.28
N GLY A 88 -21.27 26.08 43.51
CA GLY A 88 -21.93 26.02 42.19
C GLY A 88 -21.14 26.69 41.06
N GLY A 89 -19.83 26.91 41.27
CA GLY A 89 -18.93 27.47 40.26
C GLY A 89 -18.22 26.35 39.49
N PHE A 90 -18.06 26.52 38.18
CA PHE A 90 -17.40 25.52 37.33
C PHE A 90 -15.96 25.89 37.01
N SER A 91 -15.04 24.93 37.11
CA SER A 91 -13.63 25.08 36.74
C SER A 91 -13.24 24.03 35.70
N ARG A 92 -12.67 24.46 34.57
CA ARG A 92 -12.26 23.51 33.52
C ARG A 92 -10.96 22.82 33.94
N LEU A 93 -10.92 21.50 33.79
CA LEU A 93 -9.72 20.72 34.10
C LEU A 93 -8.66 20.90 33.01
N GLN A 94 -7.38 20.81 33.39
CA GLN A 94 -6.26 21.20 32.52
C GLN A 94 -5.97 20.16 31.43
N THR A 95 -6.21 18.89 31.71
CA THR A 95 -5.90 17.80 30.79
C THR A 95 -7.09 17.52 29.90
N ALA A 96 -7.00 17.92 28.63
CA ALA A 96 -8.01 17.66 27.63
C ALA A 96 -7.80 16.27 27.02
N LEU A 97 -8.90 15.54 26.81
CA LEU A 97 -8.91 14.30 26.04
C LEU A 97 -8.56 14.60 24.56
N PRO A 98 -7.92 13.65 23.85
CA PRO A 98 -7.64 13.84 22.44
C PRO A 98 -8.93 13.99 21.63
N PHE A 99 -8.90 14.86 20.62
CA PHE A 99 -9.96 14.93 19.63
C PHE A 99 -9.87 13.70 18.72
N LEU A 100 -11.01 13.09 18.40
CA LEU A 100 -11.08 11.96 17.48
C LEU A 100 -11.59 12.47 16.12
N ASP A 101 -10.72 12.43 15.11
CA ASP A 101 -10.92 13.05 13.78
C ASP A 101 -11.34 12.03 12.69
N TRP A 102 -11.56 10.77 13.05
CA TRP A 102 -11.87 9.74 12.05
C TRP A 102 -13.38 9.50 11.98
N GLY A 103 -13.94 9.86 10.82
CA GLY A 103 -15.38 9.98 10.58
C GLY A 103 -16.19 8.71 10.82
N GLY A 104 -17.41 8.91 11.31
CA GLY A 104 -18.48 7.93 11.35
C GLY A 104 -18.96 7.46 12.73
N THR A 105 -18.31 7.82 13.83
CA THR A 105 -18.75 7.39 15.18
C THR A 105 -19.81 8.34 15.76
N TYR A 106 -20.99 7.81 16.10
CA TYR A 106 -21.93 8.53 16.97
C TYR A 106 -21.29 8.74 18.36
N PRO A 107 -21.71 9.77 19.12
CA PRO A 107 -21.12 10.10 20.43
C PRO A 107 -21.20 8.97 21.47
N ASP A 108 -22.13 8.03 21.33
CA ASP A 108 -22.24 6.84 22.18
C ASP A 108 -21.35 5.67 21.70
N ASP A 109 -20.90 5.69 20.44
CA ASP A 109 -20.15 4.57 19.84
C ASP A 109 -18.64 4.66 20.12
N GLY A 110 -18.13 5.84 20.49
CA GLY A 110 -16.70 6.07 20.71
C GLY A 110 -16.22 5.93 22.16
N LEU A 111 -17.11 5.82 23.15
CA LEU A 111 -16.76 5.62 24.57
C LEU A 111 -17.14 4.20 24.99
N ILE A 112 -16.16 3.31 25.13
CA ILE A 112 -16.42 1.87 25.38
C ILE A 112 -16.32 1.49 26.85
N ALA A 113 -15.61 2.28 27.66
CA ALA A 113 -15.57 2.13 29.11
C ALA A 113 -15.46 3.50 29.78
N LEU A 114 -16.25 3.71 30.85
CA LEU A 114 -16.18 4.87 31.74
C LEU A 114 -16.43 4.39 33.18
N GLN A 115 -15.37 4.00 33.86
CA GLN A 115 -15.42 3.40 35.20
C GLN A 115 -14.01 3.37 35.81
N ASP A 116 -13.90 3.16 37.12
CA ASP A 116 -12.63 2.83 37.76
C ASP A 116 -12.18 1.41 37.33
N PHE A 117 -11.21 1.34 36.41
CA PHE A 117 -10.60 0.07 36.02
C PHE A 117 -9.16 -0.09 36.49
N THR A 118 -8.58 0.95 37.10
CA THR A 118 -7.26 0.92 37.72
C THR A 118 -7.32 0.55 39.20
N GLY A 119 -8.48 0.60 39.84
CA GLY A 119 -8.74 0.31 41.24
C GLY A 119 -8.18 1.36 42.20
N ASP A 120 -8.01 2.61 41.76
CA ASP A 120 -7.54 3.72 42.59
C ASP A 120 -8.68 4.61 43.12
N GLY A 121 -9.92 4.32 42.73
CA GLY A 121 -11.12 5.05 43.13
C GLY A 121 -11.50 6.19 42.19
N LEU A 122 -10.71 6.47 41.15
CA LEU A 122 -10.99 7.50 40.16
C LEU A 122 -11.60 6.89 38.90
N THR A 123 -12.37 7.69 38.17
CA THR A 123 -12.98 7.28 36.90
C THR A 123 -11.93 7.28 35.81
N ASP A 124 -11.79 6.15 35.13
CA ASP A 124 -10.94 5.97 33.96
C ASP A 124 -11.81 5.85 32.70
N ALA A 125 -11.21 6.02 31.51
CA ALA A 125 -11.95 5.88 30.26
C ALA A 125 -11.15 5.17 29.15
N ILE A 126 -11.88 4.43 28.31
CA ILE A 126 -11.36 3.87 27.07
C ILE A 126 -12.23 4.37 25.93
N PHE A 127 -11.60 5.03 24.97
CA PHE A 127 -12.25 5.51 23.75
C PHE A 127 -11.88 4.63 22.58
N GLU A 128 -12.86 4.24 21.77
CA GLU A 128 -12.66 3.56 20.51
C GLU A 128 -12.83 4.55 19.36
N ASN A 129 -11.94 4.43 18.38
CA ASN A 129 -12.02 5.15 17.13
C ASN A 129 -11.86 4.16 15.99
N THR A 130 -12.88 4.00 15.16
CA THR A 130 -12.85 3.02 14.06
C THR A 130 -12.73 3.71 12.71
N GLY A 131 -12.10 3.03 11.76
CA GLY A 131 -11.97 3.52 10.40
C GLY A 131 -11.85 2.38 9.40
N TYR A 132 -11.93 2.72 8.12
CA TYR A 132 -11.81 1.77 7.04
C TYR A 132 -10.85 2.32 5.98
N MET A 133 -9.87 1.50 5.59
CA MET A 133 -8.92 1.81 4.53
C MET A 133 -8.57 0.56 3.75
N ALA A 134 -8.70 0.62 2.41
CA ALA A 134 -8.23 -0.41 1.48
C ALA A 134 -8.67 -1.85 1.84
N GLY A 135 -9.92 -2.04 2.28
CA GLY A 135 -10.42 -3.37 2.66
C GLY A 135 -10.00 -3.85 4.05
N THR A 136 -9.40 -2.97 4.85
CA THR A 136 -9.08 -3.22 6.25
C THR A 136 -9.92 -2.27 7.08
N THR A 137 -10.66 -2.81 8.05
CA THR A 137 -11.27 -2.01 9.09
C THR A 137 -10.31 -1.99 10.27
N PHE A 138 -10.07 -0.83 10.84
CA PHE A 138 -9.16 -0.69 11.97
C PHE A 138 -9.88 0.02 13.11
N ALA A 139 -9.43 -0.25 14.32
CA ALA A 139 -9.87 0.37 15.55
C ALA A 139 -8.63 0.81 16.34
N GLN A 140 -8.70 2.03 16.86
CA GLN A 140 -7.71 2.62 17.75
C GLN A 140 -8.39 2.83 19.10
N TYR A 141 -7.74 2.37 20.16
CA TYR A 141 -8.21 2.50 21.52
C TYR A 141 -7.34 3.49 22.27
N THR A 142 -7.90 4.62 22.67
CA THR A 142 -7.22 5.57 23.56
C THR A 142 -7.59 5.24 24.99
N VAL A 143 -6.59 4.93 25.80
CA VAL A 143 -6.77 4.64 27.22
C VAL A 143 -6.31 5.84 28.03
N VAL A 144 -7.18 6.30 28.90
CA VAL A 144 -6.91 7.41 29.82
C VAL A 144 -7.27 7.02 31.25
N ILE A 145 -6.52 7.55 32.22
CA ILE A 145 -6.80 7.34 33.65
C ILE A 145 -7.20 8.64 34.32
N GLY A 146 -8.04 8.54 35.35
CA GLY A 146 -8.47 9.69 36.14
C GLY A 146 -7.32 10.34 36.91
N SER A 147 -7.37 11.67 37.07
CA SER A 147 -6.48 12.41 37.95
C SER A 147 -7.10 13.75 38.33
N ALA A 148 -6.60 14.38 39.40
CA ALA A 148 -7.12 15.67 39.86
C ALA A 148 -7.02 16.81 38.83
N ASP A 149 -6.16 16.67 37.82
CA ASP A 149 -6.03 17.64 36.72
C ASP A 149 -6.88 17.27 35.48
N GLY A 150 -7.70 16.21 35.56
CA GLY A 150 -8.45 15.61 34.46
C GLY A 150 -7.95 14.22 34.05
N PHE A 151 -8.32 13.79 32.85
CA PHE A 151 -7.91 12.49 32.31
C PHE A 151 -6.49 12.54 31.73
N GLN A 152 -5.62 11.64 32.18
CA GLN A 152 -4.25 11.50 31.67
C GLN A 152 -4.16 10.37 30.65
N PHE A 153 -3.59 10.66 29.48
CA PHE A 153 -3.28 9.63 28.48
C PHE A 153 -2.24 8.65 29.02
N VAL A 154 -2.53 7.35 28.91
CA VAL A 154 -1.62 6.29 29.34
C VAL A 154 -1.23 5.32 28.25
N ASP A 155 -2.10 5.11 27.26
CA ASP A 155 -1.88 4.10 26.25
C ASP A 155 -2.70 4.35 25.00
N GLU A 156 -2.18 3.82 23.89
CA GLU A 156 -2.88 3.75 22.64
C GLU A 156 -2.67 2.36 22.04
N LEU A 157 -3.78 1.69 21.77
CA LEU A 157 -3.79 0.34 21.24
C LEU A 157 -4.40 0.37 19.85
N TYR A 158 -3.95 -0.55 19.00
CA TYR A 158 -4.46 -0.69 17.64
C TYR A 158 -4.95 -2.12 17.43
N SER A 159 -6.04 -2.24 16.72
CA SER A 159 -6.54 -3.50 16.17
C SER A 159 -6.92 -3.26 14.73
N ASP A 160 -6.48 -4.13 13.84
CA ASP A 160 -6.83 -4.15 12.44
C ASP A 160 -7.52 -5.46 12.09
N ARG A 161 -8.42 -5.39 11.10
CA ARG A 161 -9.22 -6.52 10.61
C ARG A 161 -9.38 -6.46 9.12
N GLY A 162 -9.17 -7.60 8.47
CA GLY A 162 -9.55 -7.77 7.08
C GLY A 162 -11.07 -7.66 6.92
N PHE A 163 -11.53 -7.12 5.79
CA PHE A 163 -12.96 -6.94 5.47
C PHE A 163 -13.80 -8.23 5.58
N LEU A 164 -13.17 -9.41 5.46
CA LEU A 164 -13.85 -10.71 5.49
C LEU A 164 -13.90 -11.34 6.90
N GLU A 165 -13.32 -10.68 7.91
CA GLU A 165 -13.23 -11.20 9.27
C GLU A 165 -14.45 -10.75 10.08
N ALA A 166 -15.27 -11.72 10.53
CA ALA A 166 -16.46 -11.46 11.33
C ALA A 166 -16.13 -11.47 12.83
N GLY A 167 -16.70 -10.54 13.61
CA GLY A 167 -16.59 -10.51 15.08
C GLY A 167 -16.60 -9.09 15.66
N ALA A 168 -16.59 -8.96 16.99
CA ALA A 168 -16.49 -7.66 17.69
C ALA A 168 -15.02 -7.21 17.80
N PHE A 169 -14.69 -5.93 17.59
CA PHE A 169 -13.31 -5.41 17.61
C PHE A 169 -12.59 -5.62 18.95
N TYR A 170 -13.37 -5.70 20.02
CA TYR A 170 -12.89 -5.91 21.36
C TYR A 170 -13.87 -6.75 22.18
N GLU A 171 -13.36 -7.34 23.25
CA GLU A 171 -14.13 -7.92 24.35
C GLU A 171 -13.75 -7.16 25.63
N LEU A 172 -14.74 -6.64 26.36
CA LEU A 172 -14.55 -6.03 27.69
C LEU A 172 -15.14 -6.94 28.75
N GLU A 173 -14.29 -7.43 29.66
CA GLU A 173 -14.72 -8.31 30.74
C GLU A 173 -14.10 -7.87 32.07
N THR A 174 -14.85 -8.00 33.16
CA THR A 174 -14.28 -7.98 34.51
C THR A 174 -14.21 -9.43 34.99
N SER A 175 -13.00 -9.97 35.13
CA SER A 175 -12.81 -11.36 35.53
C SER A 175 -13.40 -11.61 36.92
N GLU A 176 -14.04 -12.77 37.14
CA GLU A 176 -14.53 -13.16 38.48
C GLU A 176 -13.44 -13.15 39.56
N ASN A 177 -12.16 -13.24 39.15
CA ASN A 177 -10.99 -13.30 40.03
C ASN A 177 -10.18 -11.99 40.08
N SER A 178 -10.60 -10.93 39.38
CA SER A 178 -9.88 -9.65 39.32
C SER A 178 -10.86 -8.48 39.29
N PRO A 179 -10.69 -7.46 40.15
CA PRO A 179 -11.54 -6.27 40.09
C PRO A 179 -11.21 -5.35 38.89
N PHE A 180 -10.10 -5.61 38.19
CA PHE A 180 -9.64 -4.79 37.06
C PHE A 180 -10.35 -5.20 35.76
N LEU A 181 -10.73 -4.21 34.96
CA LEU A 181 -11.26 -4.43 33.62
C LEU A 181 -10.17 -5.02 32.71
N GLU A 182 -10.54 -6.02 31.93
CA GLU A 182 -9.70 -6.63 30.91
C GLU A 182 -10.26 -6.24 29.54
N LEU A 183 -9.43 -5.58 28.74
CA LEU A 183 -9.70 -5.28 27.33
C LEU A 183 -8.97 -6.32 26.49
N THR A 184 -9.71 -7.18 25.81
CA THR A 184 -9.15 -8.15 24.87
C THR A 184 -9.38 -7.69 23.44
N LEU A 185 -8.29 -7.59 22.67
CA LEU A 185 -8.30 -7.26 21.25
C LEU A 185 -8.02 -8.54 20.45
N PRO A 186 -9.02 -9.11 19.75
CA PRO A 186 -8.81 -10.23 18.85
C PRO A 186 -8.26 -9.76 17.51
N THR A 187 -7.12 -10.33 17.11
CA THR A 187 -6.54 -10.21 15.77
C THR A 187 -6.72 -11.55 15.06
N TYR A 188 -7.43 -11.52 13.92
CA TYR A 188 -7.60 -12.69 13.09
C TYR A 188 -6.45 -12.75 12.08
N HIS A 189 -5.85 -13.94 11.97
CA HIS A 189 -4.81 -14.22 11.00
C HIS A 189 -5.36 -15.23 9.99
N ASP A 190 -5.13 -14.97 8.71
CA ASP A 190 -5.43 -15.90 7.62
C ASP A 190 -4.21 -16.00 6.70
N LEU A 191 -3.53 -17.14 6.71
CA LEU A 191 -2.41 -17.43 5.82
C LEU A 191 -2.85 -18.10 4.52
N ASN A 192 -4.16 -18.20 4.26
CA ASN A 192 -4.77 -18.90 3.13
C ASN A 192 -4.73 -20.44 3.30
N TRP A 193 -5.19 -21.21 2.30
CA TRP A 193 -5.20 -22.69 2.31
C TRP A 193 -6.00 -23.34 3.46
N GLY A 194 -6.89 -22.58 4.09
CA GLY A 194 -7.65 -23.01 5.27
C GLY A 194 -6.92 -22.81 6.60
N CYS A 195 -5.74 -22.18 6.58
CA CYS A 195 -5.04 -21.79 7.81
C CYS A 195 -5.51 -20.42 8.28
N SER A 196 -6.40 -20.42 9.26
CA SER A 196 -6.75 -19.24 10.01
C SER A 196 -6.70 -19.51 11.51
N TRP A 197 -6.40 -18.47 12.28
CA TRP A 197 -6.44 -18.51 13.73
C TRP A 197 -6.67 -17.12 14.31
N GLU A 198 -7.00 -17.09 15.59
CA GLU A 198 -7.23 -15.85 16.33
C GLU A 198 -6.11 -15.71 17.37
N GLN A 199 -5.40 -14.59 17.31
CA GLN A 199 -4.54 -14.11 18.38
C GLN A 199 -5.38 -13.20 19.28
N ARG A 200 -5.23 -13.33 20.60
CA ARG A 200 -5.90 -12.47 21.57
C ARG A 200 -4.86 -11.75 22.41
N ASP A 201 -4.89 -10.42 22.33
CA ASP A 201 -4.10 -9.51 23.14
C ASP A 201 -4.97 -8.94 24.26
N THR A 202 -4.71 -9.36 25.50
CA THR A 202 -5.47 -8.91 26.68
C THR A 202 -4.67 -7.89 27.48
N TYR A 203 -5.29 -6.76 27.77
CA TYR A 203 -4.73 -5.62 28.48
C TYR A 203 -5.51 -5.33 29.76
N ARG A 204 -4.78 -4.91 30.80
CA ARG A 204 -5.36 -4.40 32.06
C ARG A 204 -4.43 -3.39 32.71
N TRP A 205 -4.96 -2.50 33.55
CA TRP A 205 -4.18 -1.40 34.16
C TRP A 205 -4.25 -1.37 35.70
N PRO A 206 -3.92 -2.46 36.42
CA PRO A 206 -3.94 -2.46 37.88
C PRO A 206 -3.06 -1.36 38.46
N HIS A 207 -3.67 -0.46 39.24
CA HIS A 207 -3.05 0.72 39.83
C HIS A 207 -2.33 1.59 38.78
N GLY A 208 -2.96 1.78 37.62
CA GLY A 208 -2.45 2.58 36.51
C GLY A 208 -1.31 1.94 35.72
N ARG A 209 -0.96 0.67 35.99
CA ARG A 209 0.16 -0.03 35.32
C ARG A 209 -0.33 -1.04 34.30
N LYS A 210 -0.03 -0.80 33.02
CA LYS A 210 -0.31 -1.73 31.92
C LYS A 210 0.28 -3.12 32.21
N GLN A 211 -0.56 -4.13 32.11
CA GLN A 211 -0.19 -5.53 31.98
C GLN A 211 -0.78 -6.05 30.67
N HIS A 212 -0.01 -6.88 29.98
CA HIS A 212 -0.35 -7.39 28.66
C HIS A 212 -0.02 -8.88 28.60
N THR A 213 -0.97 -9.65 28.09
CA THR A 213 -0.81 -11.08 27.83
C THR A 213 -1.31 -11.41 26.44
N VAL A 214 -0.55 -12.23 25.72
CA VAL A 214 -0.89 -12.68 24.37
C VAL A 214 -1.18 -14.17 24.40
N THR A 215 -2.25 -14.59 23.72
CA THR A 215 -2.57 -16.00 23.46
C THR A 215 -2.84 -16.21 21.97
N GLY A 216 -2.60 -17.41 21.46
CA GLY A 216 -2.84 -17.70 20.04
C GLY A 216 -1.87 -17.04 19.06
N GLU A 217 -0.67 -16.65 19.49
CA GLU A 217 0.32 -15.98 18.62
C GLU A 217 0.81 -16.87 17.47
N GLN A 218 0.89 -18.18 17.72
CA GLN A 218 1.41 -19.14 16.75
C GLN A 218 0.28 -19.80 15.94
N PRO A 219 0.50 -20.05 14.64
CA PRO A 219 -0.42 -20.83 13.83
C PRO A 219 -0.70 -22.21 14.46
N PRO A 220 -1.94 -22.72 14.37
CA PRO A 220 -2.28 -24.06 14.85
C PRO A 220 -1.38 -25.15 14.24
N ASP A 221 -1.05 -26.19 15.03
CA ASP A 221 -0.40 -27.42 14.53
C ASP A 221 -1.41 -28.26 13.73
N SER A 222 -1.68 -27.81 12.50
CA SER A 222 -2.63 -28.42 11.57
C SER A 222 -1.99 -28.64 10.19
N ALA A 223 -2.56 -29.57 9.42
CA ALA A 223 -2.08 -29.83 8.05
C ALA A 223 -2.20 -28.58 7.16
N ASP A 224 -3.31 -27.85 7.28
CA ASP A 224 -3.59 -26.63 6.53
C ASP A 224 -2.58 -25.52 6.88
N CYS A 225 -2.26 -25.33 8.15
CA CYS A 225 -1.29 -24.31 8.56
C CYS A 225 0.14 -24.63 8.15
N TYR A 226 0.56 -25.89 8.21
CA TYR A 226 1.85 -26.25 7.63
C TYR A 226 1.90 -26.01 6.12
N LEU A 227 0.83 -26.33 5.38
CA LEU A 227 0.77 -26.04 3.95
C LEU A 227 0.88 -24.55 3.69
N ALA A 228 0.04 -23.74 4.34
CA ALA A 228 -0.02 -22.30 4.19
C ALA A 228 1.32 -21.63 4.53
N GLN A 229 1.93 -21.97 5.68
CA GLN A 229 3.24 -21.43 6.08
C GLN A 229 4.36 -21.73 5.09
N ALA A 230 4.28 -22.84 4.34
CA ALA A 230 5.30 -23.19 3.37
C ALA A 230 5.18 -22.42 2.03
N VAL A 231 4.01 -21.85 1.73
CA VAL A 231 3.69 -21.32 0.39
C VAL A 231 3.04 -19.93 0.41
N THR A 232 2.84 -19.34 1.58
CA THR A 232 2.19 -18.04 1.73
C THR A 232 2.97 -16.93 1.02
N LEU A 233 2.24 -16.00 0.41
CA LEU A 233 2.76 -14.75 -0.14
C LEU A 233 2.50 -13.55 0.77
N LYS A 234 1.71 -13.73 1.84
CA LYS A 234 1.31 -12.65 2.76
C LYS A 234 2.43 -12.29 3.74
N THR A 235 3.40 -13.18 3.94
CA THR A 235 4.56 -12.99 4.81
C THR A 235 5.85 -13.36 4.10
N ALA A 236 7.00 -13.08 4.70
CA ALA A 236 8.28 -13.50 4.14
C ALA A 236 8.31 -15.04 4.00
N PRO A 237 8.58 -15.58 2.80
CA PRO A 237 8.59 -17.01 2.60
C PRO A 237 9.70 -17.67 3.43
N PRO A 238 9.47 -18.86 4.01
CA PRO A 238 10.51 -19.58 4.73
C PRO A 238 11.65 -20.01 3.79
N ASP A 239 12.82 -20.29 4.36
CA ASP A 239 13.89 -20.95 3.61
C ASP A 239 13.44 -22.32 3.09
N ASP A 240 14.08 -22.82 2.01
CA ASP A 240 13.71 -24.08 1.37
C ASP A 240 13.66 -25.27 2.34
N ALA A 241 14.59 -25.37 3.29
CA ALA A 241 14.64 -26.49 4.21
C ALA A 241 13.46 -26.46 5.19
N THR A 242 13.06 -25.28 5.62
CA THR A 242 11.87 -25.06 6.46
C THR A 242 10.58 -25.30 5.66
N ALA A 243 10.49 -24.79 4.44
CA ALA A 243 9.37 -25.04 3.53
C ALA A 243 9.16 -26.54 3.28
N ILE A 244 10.25 -27.29 3.01
CA ILE A 244 10.21 -28.75 2.83
C ILE A 244 9.64 -29.42 4.08
N ARG A 245 10.15 -29.11 5.28
CA ARG A 245 9.66 -29.72 6.54
C ARG A 245 8.17 -29.45 6.78
N TYR A 246 7.71 -28.25 6.49
CA TYR A 246 6.30 -27.89 6.60
C TYR A 246 5.44 -28.68 5.61
N LEU A 247 5.80 -28.73 4.33
CA LEU A 247 5.04 -29.50 3.34
C LEU A 247 5.01 -31.01 3.64
N GLU A 248 6.12 -31.58 4.13
CA GLU A 248 6.14 -32.99 4.59
C GLU A 248 5.23 -33.20 5.80
N SER A 249 5.23 -32.24 6.74
CA SER A 249 4.36 -32.27 7.92
C SER A 249 2.88 -32.15 7.56
N ALA A 250 2.55 -31.37 6.54
CA ALA A 250 1.21 -31.22 5.99
C ALA A 250 0.73 -32.55 5.34
N ILE A 251 1.52 -33.11 4.42
CA ILE A 251 1.21 -34.38 3.74
C ILE A 251 1.00 -35.52 4.73
N ALA A 252 1.80 -35.60 5.79
CA ALA A 252 1.68 -36.65 6.80
C ALA A 252 0.37 -36.57 7.62
N ARG A 253 -0.32 -35.43 7.60
CA ARG A 253 -1.53 -35.17 8.39
C ARG A 253 -2.81 -35.12 7.55
N PHE A 254 -2.73 -34.87 6.25
CA PHE A 254 -3.90 -34.86 5.37
C PHE A 254 -4.56 -36.24 5.25
N ASP A 255 -5.89 -36.28 5.40
CA ASP A 255 -6.70 -37.45 5.06
C ASP A 255 -6.98 -37.48 3.55
N VAL A 256 -6.25 -38.32 2.81
CA VAL A 256 -6.41 -38.43 1.36
C VAL A 256 -7.74 -39.06 0.91
N SER A 257 -8.54 -39.59 1.84
CA SER A 257 -9.90 -40.05 1.54
C SER A 257 -10.87 -38.87 1.37
N ASP A 258 -10.62 -37.76 2.08
CA ASP A 258 -11.32 -36.50 1.93
C ASP A 258 -10.87 -35.81 0.61
N PRO A 259 -11.79 -35.52 -0.34
CA PRO A 259 -11.44 -34.86 -1.60
C PRO A 259 -10.75 -33.51 -1.45
N GLU A 260 -11.12 -32.70 -0.46
CA GLU A 260 -10.54 -31.37 -0.26
C GLU A 260 -9.10 -31.50 0.22
N GLN A 261 -8.88 -32.29 1.27
CA GLN A 261 -7.55 -32.54 1.82
C GLN A 261 -6.65 -33.28 0.81
N ARG A 262 -7.21 -34.18 -0.01
CA ARG A 262 -6.46 -34.80 -1.11
C ARG A 262 -5.97 -33.77 -2.13
N ALA A 263 -6.78 -32.77 -2.47
CA ALA A 263 -6.37 -31.71 -3.38
C ALA A 263 -5.24 -30.84 -2.79
N LYS A 264 -5.31 -30.52 -1.49
CA LYS A 264 -4.24 -29.83 -0.75
C LYS A 264 -2.96 -30.67 -0.67
N ALA A 265 -3.08 -31.97 -0.42
CA ALA A 265 -1.95 -32.90 -0.45
C ALA A 265 -1.29 -32.97 -1.83
N ASN A 266 -2.08 -32.97 -2.91
CA ASN A 266 -1.55 -32.94 -4.28
C ASN A 266 -0.77 -31.64 -4.56
N PHE A 267 -1.25 -30.49 -4.07
CA PHE A 267 -0.51 -29.23 -4.14
C PHE A 267 0.81 -29.31 -3.38
N ALA A 268 0.80 -29.86 -2.17
CA ALA A 268 2.00 -30.06 -1.37
C ALA A 268 3.01 -31.00 -2.05
N HIS A 269 2.56 -32.09 -2.68
CA HIS A 269 3.40 -32.97 -3.50
C HIS A 269 4.03 -32.23 -4.68
N TYR A 270 3.26 -31.43 -5.41
CA TYR A 270 3.77 -30.58 -6.48
C TYR A 270 4.87 -29.62 -5.96
N ARG A 271 4.59 -28.85 -4.90
CA ARG A 271 5.54 -27.89 -4.32
C ARG A 271 6.82 -28.56 -3.81
N LEU A 272 6.71 -29.73 -3.16
CA LEU A 272 7.88 -30.51 -2.76
C LEU A 272 8.71 -30.98 -3.95
N SER A 273 8.08 -31.34 -5.08
CA SER A 273 8.84 -31.73 -6.27
C SER A 273 9.72 -30.59 -6.79
N VAL A 274 9.21 -29.36 -6.79
CA VAL A 274 9.95 -28.16 -7.20
C VAL A 274 11.08 -27.86 -6.21
N LEU A 275 10.79 -27.82 -4.91
CA LEU A 275 11.78 -27.51 -3.87
C LEU A 275 12.89 -28.57 -3.82
N TYR A 276 12.56 -29.86 -3.88
CA TYR A 276 13.57 -30.91 -3.91
C TYR A 276 14.45 -30.83 -5.16
N ALA A 277 13.87 -30.56 -6.33
CA ALA A 277 14.64 -30.39 -7.56
C ALA A 277 15.57 -29.16 -7.47
N LEU A 278 15.10 -28.07 -6.86
CA LEU A 278 15.88 -26.84 -6.67
C LEU A 278 17.08 -27.06 -5.74
N ASN A 279 16.95 -27.96 -4.77
CA ASN A 279 18.01 -28.34 -3.82
C ASN A 279 18.86 -29.53 -4.31
N GLY A 280 18.76 -29.92 -5.60
CA GLY A 280 19.54 -31.02 -6.18
C GLY A 280 19.14 -32.43 -5.73
N MET A 281 18.00 -32.57 -5.05
CA MET A 281 17.47 -33.83 -4.52
C MET A 281 16.56 -34.52 -5.55
N ASP A 282 17.16 -35.03 -6.63
CA ASP A 282 16.45 -35.55 -7.80
C ASP A 282 15.44 -36.68 -7.50
N GLN A 283 15.87 -37.69 -6.73
CA GLN A 283 15.03 -38.87 -6.46
C GLN A 283 13.78 -38.53 -5.62
N PRO A 284 13.90 -37.79 -4.49
CA PRO A 284 12.73 -37.24 -3.80
C PRO A 284 11.85 -36.38 -4.72
N ALA A 285 12.45 -35.49 -5.50
CA ALA A 285 11.70 -34.61 -6.40
C ALA A 285 10.80 -35.39 -7.38
N ARG A 286 11.35 -36.40 -8.05
CA ARG A 286 10.60 -37.27 -8.97
C ARG A 286 9.51 -38.05 -8.29
N LYS A 287 9.76 -38.59 -7.10
CA LYS A 287 8.74 -39.33 -6.34
C LYS A 287 7.53 -38.45 -6.05
N HIS A 288 7.75 -37.20 -5.63
CA HIS A 288 6.68 -36.24 -5.37
C HIS A 288 5.98 -35.79 -6.66
N LEU A 289 6.72 -35.56 -7.75
CA LEU A 289 6.13 -35.24 -9.05
C LEU A 289 5.25 -36.38 -9.58
N GLN A 290 5.66 -37.64 -9.41
CA GLN A 290 4.85 -38.80 -9.79
C GLN A 290 3.53 -38.88 -9.01
N GLN A 291 3.53 -38.55 -7.72
CA GLN A 291 2.31 -38.48 -6.92
C GLN A 291 1.38 -37.38 -7.42
N PHE A 292 1.91 -36.20 -7.74
CA PHE A 292 1.13 -35.12 -8.34
C PHE A 292 0.57 -35.50 -9.72
N ILE A 293 1.37 -36.09 -10.60
CA ILE A 293 0.92 -36.56 -11.92
C ILE A 293 -0.23 -37.57 -11.82
N ALA A 294 -0.19 -38.43 -10.80
CA ALA A 294 -1.22 -39.43 -10.56
C ALA A 294 -2.57 -38.84 -10.14
N SER A 295 -2.64 -37.57 -9.71
CA SER A 295 -3.92 -36.90 -9.41
C SER A 295 -4.73 -36.58 -10.66
N TYR A 296 -4.11 -36.58 -11.83
CA TYR A 296 -4.79 -36.36 -13.11
C TYR A 296 -5.23 -37.70 -13.73
N PRO A 297 -6.42 -37.77 -14.37
CA PRO A 297 -6.84 -38.95 -15.13
C PRO A 297 -5.80 -39.36 -16.18
N GLU A 298 -5.64 -40.67 -16.43
CA GLU A 298 -4.62 -41.17 -17.36
C GLU A 298 -4.77 -40.64 -18.79
N ASN A 299 -6.00 -40.35 -19.22
CA ASN A 299 -6.33 -39.80 -20.53
C ASN A 299 -6.29 -38.26 -20.59
N ASN A 300 -5.91 -37.58 -19.50
CA ASN A 300 -5.82 -36.13 -19.47
C ASN A 300 -4.65 -35.65 -20.35
N ALA A 301 -4.92 -34.73 -21.27
CA ALA A 301 -3.91 -34.24 -22.21
C ALA A 301 -2.75 -33.53 -21.50
N PHE A 302 -3.03 -32.67 -20.51
CA PHE A 302 -1.99 -31.98 -19.73
C PHE A 302 -1.07 -32.96 -19.01
N ARG A 303 -1.63 -34.02 -18.42
CA ARG A 303 -0.84 -35.12 -17.85
C ARG A 303 0.10 -35.74 -18.89
N GLN A 304 -0.42 -36.14 -20.05
CA GLN A 304 0.34 -36.89 -21.06
C GLN A 304 1.37 -36.05 -21.81
N THR A 305 1.05 -34.81 -22.16
CA THR A 305 1.85 -33.99 -23.07
C THR A 305 2.73 -32.97 -22.35
N VAL A 306 2.38 -32.60 -21.11
CA VAL A 306 3.13 -31.59 -20.34
C VAL A 306 3.81 -32.21 -19.13
N LEU A 307 3.06 -32.85 -18.22
CA LEU A 307 3.64 -33.28 -16.94
C LEU A 307 4.50 -34.54 -17.06
N GLN A 308 4.06 -35.55 -17.80
CA GLN A 308 4.78 -36.83 -17.92
C GLN A 308 6.18 -36.66 -18.55
N PRO A 309 6.37 -35.87 -19.63
CA PRO A 309 7.69 -35.65 -20.23
C PRO A 309 8.70 -34.96 -19.30
N LEU A 310 8.25 -34.22 -18.27
CA LEU A 310 9.15 -33.59 -17.30
C LEU A 310 9.97 -34.64 -16.53
N LEU A 311 9.43 -35.85 -16.36
CA LEU A 311 10.12 -36.97 -15.71
C LEU A 311 11.26 -37.57 -16.55
N ASP A 312 11.41 -37.20 -17.83
CA ASP A 312 12.46 -37.74 -18.71
C ASP A 312 13.79 -36.99 -18.56
N THR A 313 13.77 -35.75 -18.07
CA THR A 313 14.98 -34.93 -17.87
C THR A 313 15.70 -35.35 -16.59
N GLN A 314 17.02 -35.59 -16.62
CA GLN A 314 17.85 -35.94 -15.44
C GLN A 314 19.05 -34.98 -15.29
N PRO A 315 19.17 -34.24 -14.17
CA PRO A 315 18.25 -34.16 -13.03
C PRO A 315 16.92 -33.45 -13.36
N LEU A 316 15.92 -33.56 -12.49
CA LEU A 316 14.61 -32.94 -12.65
C LEU A 316 14.77 -31.42 -12.62
N ASN A 317 14.18 -30.75 -13.61
CA ASN A 317 14.30 -29.31 -13.75
C ASN A 317 13.21 -28.58 -12.98
N ALA A 318 13.56 -28.02 -11.81
CA ALA A 318 12.64 -27.27 -10.95
C ALA A 318 11.92 -26.12 -11.68
N PHE A 319 12.64 -25.38 -12.53
CA PHE A 319 12.07 -24.25 -13.26
C PHE A 319 11.04 -24.71 -14.29
N ALA A 320 11.37 -25.76 -15.06
CA ALA A 320 10.44 -26.33 -16.03
C ALA A 320 9.17 -26.90 -15.38
N VAL A 321 9.30 -27.59 -14.24
CA VAL A 321 8.14 -28.10 -13.47
C VAL A 321 7.27 -26.95 -12.96
N CYS A 322 7.90 -25.92 -12.41
CA CYS A 322 7.22 -24.74 -11.90
C CYS A 322 6.41 -24.01 -12.98
N THR A 323 7.06 -23.65 -14.09
CA THR A 323 6.42 -22.90 -15.18
C THR A 323 5.34 -23.72 -15.88
N ALA A 324 5.53 -25.03 -16.04
CA ALA A 324 4.54 -25.90 -16.67
C ALA A 324 3.18 -25.90 -15.94
N VAL A 325 3.19 -25.78 -14.61
CA VAL A 325 1.96 -25.75 -13.80
C VAL A 325 1.45 -24.33 -13.59
N SER A 326 2.32 -23.35 -13.34
CA SER A 326 1.88 -21.97 -13.08
C SER A 326 1.21 -21.31 -14.28
N THR A 327 1.64 -21.65 -15.51
CA THR A 327 1.07 -21.09 -16.74
C THR A 327 0.00 -22.00 -17.37
N ALA A 328 -0.45 -23.03 -16.65
CA ALA A 328 -1.54 -23.87 -17.11
C ALA A 328 -2.84 -23.05 -17.12
N SER A 329 -3.71 -23.25 -18.13
CA SER A 329 -5.00 -22.57 -18.13
C SER A 329 -5.82 -22.96 -16.91
N GLU A 330 -6.74 -22.09 -16.48
CA GLU A 330 -7.55 -22.37 -15.31
C GLU A 330 -8.43 -23.61 -15.43
N GLU A 331 -8.75 -24.02 -16.66
CA GLU A 331 -9.50 -25.25 -16.96
C GLU A 331 -8.69 -26.53 -16.72
N VAL A 332 -7.36 -26.39 -16.70
CA VAL A 332 -6.39 -27.48 -16.53
C VAL A 332 -5.89 -27.56 -15.08
N LEU A 333 -5.85 -26.43 -14.37
CA LEU A 333 -5.61 -26.41 -12.93
C LEU A 333 -6.70 -27.19 -12.19
N LEU A 334 -6.32 -27.84 -11.08
CA LEU A 334 -7.28 -28.54 -10.24
C LEU A 334 -8.29 -27.52 -9.69
N PRO A 335 -9.61 -27.66 -9.99
CA PRO A 335 -10.62 -26.69 -9.58
C PRO A 335 -10.62 -26.38 -8.09
N GLU A 336 -10.24 -27.36 -7.27
CA GLU A 336 -10.12 -27.27 -5.81
C GLU A 336 -9.02 -26.30 -5.34
N TRP A 337 -8.08 -25.92 -6.21
CA TRP A 337 -7.04 -24.94 -5.87
C TRP A 337 -7.51 -23.49 -6.07
N LYS A 338 -8.47 -23.25 -6.97
CA LYS A 338 -8.90 -21.88 -7.34
C LYS A 338 -9.24 -20.98 -6.15
N PRO A 339 -9.94 -21.43 -5.09
CA PRO A 339 -10.26 -20.59 -3.93
C PRO A 339 -9.02 -20.01 -3.24
N TYR A 340 -7.87 -20.66 -3.37
CA TYR A 340 -6.62 -20.29 -2.69
C TYR A 340 -5.66 -19.51 -3.58
N LEU A 341 -5.93 -19.41 -4.88
CA LEU A 341 -4.98 -18.83 -5.83
C LEU A 341 -5.35 -17.41 -6.27
N GLY A 342 -6.56 -16.92 -5.97
CA GLY A 342 -6.99 -15.58 -6.37
C GLY A 342 -6.23 -14.46 -5.65
N VAL A 343 -6.15 -13.26 -6.25
CA VAL A 343 -5.46 -12.07 -5.70
C VAL A 343 -5.87 -11.80 -4.25
N THR A 344 -7.17 -11.76 -3.96
CA THR A 344 -7.67 -11.52 -2.61
C THR A 344 -7.18 -12.59 -1.61
N ALA A 345 -7.27 -13.88 -1.97
CA ALA A 345 -6.90 -14.98 -1.08
C ALA A 345 -5.38 -15.09 -0.90
N ALA A 346 -4.62 -15.01 -1.99
CA ALA A 346 -3.18 -15.22 -1.99
C ALA A 346 -2.38 -14.04 -1.42
N LEU A 347 -2.80 -12.80 -1.71
CA LEU A 347 -2.07 -11.59 -1.34
C LEU A 347 -2.74 -10.78 -0.22
N GLY A 348 -3.98 -11.11 0.17
CA GLY A 348 -4.73 -10.33 1.16
C GLY A 348 -5.15 -8.94 0.66
N LEU A 349 -5.11 -8.69 -0.65
CA LEU A 349 -5.44 -7.39 -1.23
C LEU A 349 -6.93 -7.30 -1.56
N TYR A 350 -7.61 -6.28 -1.04
CA TYR A 350 -9.03 -6.01 -1.29
C TYR A 350 -9.25 -4.57 -1.79
N PRO A 351 -10.25 -4.30 -2.66
CA PRO A 351 -11.09 -5.22 -3.42
C PRO A 351 -10.46 -5.49 -4.79
N TYR A 352 -9.63 -6.53 -4.92
CA TYR A 352 -9.05 -6.83 -6.23
C TYR A 352 -9.18 -8.31 -6.58
N SER A 353 -9.84 -8.50 -7.72
CA SER A 353 -9.94 -9.64 -8.63
C SER A 353 -9.91 -11.08 -8.09
N SER A 354 -10.72 -11.94 -8.70
CA SER A 354 -10.57 -13.40 -8.58
C SER A 354 -9.45 -13.95 -9.47
N ASP A 355 -8.71 -13.09 -10.17
CA ASP A 355 -7.61 -13.50 -11.04
C ASP A 355 -6.59 -14.33 -10.27
N ILE A 356 -6.16 -15.42 -10.89
CA ILE A 356 -5.16 -16.32 -10.32
C ILE A 356 -3.81 -15.59 -10.24
N VAL A 357 -3.25 -15.57 -9.04
CA VAL A 357 -1.88 -15.16 -8.79
C VAL A 357 -0.98 -16.36 -9.07
N GLU A 358 -0.29 -16.35 -10.19
CA GLU A 358 0.60 -17.46 -10.58
C GLU A 358 1.68 -17.74 -9.53
N ASP A 359 2.19 -16.70 -8.85
CA ASP A 359 3.20 -16.85 -7.80
C ASP A 359 2.66 -17.66 -6.61
N ALA A 360 1.33 -17.70 -6.41
CA ALA A 360 0.66 -18.52 -5.41
C ALA A 360 0.64 -20.01 -5.80
N ILE A 361 0.75 -20.31 -7.10
CA ILE A 361 0.98 -21.67 -7.61
C ILE A 361 2.48 -21.98 -7.49
N CYS A 362 3.32 -21.10 -8.03
CA CYS A 362 4.76 -21.26 -7.98
C CYS A 362 5.51 -19.95 -8.21
N PRO A 363 6.47 -19.58 -7.32
CA PRO A 363 7.27 -18.37 -7.48
C PRO A 363 8.40 -18.61 -8.49
N ALA A 364 8.03 -18.72 -9.78
CA ALA A 364 8.95 -19.03 -10.86
C ALA A 364 10.10 -18.02 -10.96
N ARG A 365 9.82 -16.73 -10.69
CA ARG A 365 10.82 -15.67 -10.61
C ARG A 365 11.90 -15.96 -9.57
N ASP A 366 11.50 -16.33 -8.36
CA ASP A 366 12.45 -16.51 -7.25
C ASP A 366 13.29 -17.79 -7.45
N ILE A 367 12.67 -18.84 -8.00
CA ILE A 367 13.36 -20.07 -8.43
C ILE A 367 14.42 -19.76 -9.49
N LEU A 368 14.05 -18.93 -10.48
CA LEU A 368 14.95 -18.53 -11.54
C LEU A 368 16.09 -17.65 -11.03
N LEU A 369 15.80 -16.66 -10.18
CA LEU A 369 16.82 -15.82 -9.57
C LEU A 369 17.83 -16.66 -8.77
N LYS A 370 17.35 -17.63 -7.98
CA LYS A 370 18.20 -18.56 -7.22
C LYS A 370 19.08 -19.44 -8.12
N LYS A 371 18.57 -19.85 -9.29
CA LYS A 371 19.38 -20.55 -10.29
C LYS A 371 20.40 -19.64 -10.94
N LEU A 372 20.04 -18.41 -11.32
CA LEU A 372 20.95 -17.46 -11.94
C LEU A 372 22.12 -17.10 -11.03
N THR A 373 21.86 -16.85 -9.75
CA THR A 373 22.90 -16.51 -8.77
C THR A 373 23.86 -17.66 -8.47
N SER A 374 23.51 -18.90 -8.80
CA SER A 374 24.39 -20.06 -8.67
C SER A 374 25.18 -20.39 -9.93
N LEU A 375 24.97 -19.67 -11.05
CA LEU A 375 25.71 -19.89 -12.29
C LEU A 375 27.05 -19.18 -12.28
N ASP A 376 28.08 -19.93 -12.64
CA ASP A 376 29.36 -19.37 -13.05
C ASP A 376 29.26 -18.90 -14.50
N PHE A 377 29.44 -17.60 -14.72
CA PHE A 377 29.24 -16.98 -16.02
C PHE A 377 30.38 -16.00 -16.35
N SER A 378 30.97 -16.16 -17.54
CA SER A 378 31.97 -15.24 -18.07
C SER A 378 31.30 -14.20 -18.98
N PRO A 379 31.41 -12.89 -18.69
CA PRO A 379 30.77 -11.84 -19.48
C PRO A 379 31.29 -11.73 -20.90
N ASP A 380 32.45 -12.27 -21.22
CA ASP A 380 33.00 -12.21 -22.58
C ASP A 380 32.31 -13.20 -23.55
N THR A 381 31.42 -14.05 -23.03
CA THR A 381 30.70 -15.07 -23.80
C THR A 381 29.20 -14.96 -23.60
N SER A 382 28.41 -15.46 -24.54
CA SER A 382 26.95 -15.48 -24.37
C SER A 382 26.57 -16.36 -23.17
N PRO A 383 25.63 -15.92 -22.31
CA PRO A 383 25.13 -16.72 -21.18
C PRO A 383 24.25 -17.88 -21.61
N LYS A 384 23.83 -17.91 -22.88
CA LYS A 384 22.87 -18.89 -23.38
C LYS A 384 23.25 -20.34 -23.07
N PRO A 385 24.47 -20.83 -23.36
CA PRO A 385 24.83 -22.22 -23.05
C PRO A 385 24.77 -22.54 -21.56
N ALA A 386 25.29 -21.65 -20.70
CA ALA A 386 25.27 -21.85 -19.25
C ALA A 386 23.83 -21.88 -18.68
N LEU A 387 22.95 -21.03 -19.22
CA LEU A 387 21.53 -21.00 -18.87
C LEU A 387 20.82 -22.28 -19.33
N GLU A 388 21.02 -22.70 -20.59
CA GLU A 388 20.41 -23.92 -21.13
C GLU A 388 20.89 -25.18 -20.40
N ASP A 389 22.19 -25.26 -20.06
CA ASP A 389 22.76 -26.35 -19.24
C ASP A 389 22.15 -26.39 -17.82
N ALA A 390 21.76 -25.23 -17.28
CA ALA A 390 21.05 -25.11 -16.01
C ALA A 390 19.54 -25.41 -16.11
N GLY A 391 19.07 -25.75 -17.32
CA GLY A 391 17.67 -26.01 -17.62
C GLY A 391 16.81 -24.75 -17.77
N ILE A 392 17.42 -23.59 -18.02
CA ILE A 392 16.69 -22.34 -18.24
C ILE A 392 16.53 -22.14 -19.76
N PRO A 393 15.30 -22.23 -20.30
CA PRO A 393 15.08 -22.04 -21.73
C PRO A 393 15.29 -20.58 -22.11
N VAL A 394 16.33 -20.30 -22.90
CA VAL A 394 16.67 -18.96 -23.38
C VAL A 394 15.95 -18.67 -24.69
N GLN A 395 15.15 -17.61 -24.71
CA GLN A 395 14.52 -17.12 -25.93
C GLN A 395 15.47 -16.20 -26.71
N ALA A 396 16.06 -15.22 -26.03
CA ALA A 396 17.06 -14.34 -26.60
C ALA A 396 18.10 -13.94 -25.56
N ALA A 397 19.30 -13.60 -26.06
CA ALA A 397 20.39 -13.07 -25.28
C ALA A 397 21.07 -11.98 -26.11
N LYS A 398 21.17 -10.76 -25.57
CA LYS A 398 21.73 -9.59 -26.23
C LYS A 398 22.88 -9.03 -25.41
N ALA A 399 23.97 -8.69 -26.08
CA ALA A 399 25.13 -8.02 -25.47
C ALA A 399 25.08 -6.51 -25.74
N TYR A 400 25.40 -5.72 -24.71
CA TYR A 400 25.58 -4.28 -24.79
C TYR A 400 26.97 -3.91 -24.26
N ILE A 401 27.72 -3.13 -25.04
CA ILE A 401 29.01 -2.58 -24.61
C ILE A 401 28.70 -1.23 -23.96
N LEU A 402 28.78 -1.17 -22.63
CA LEU A 402 28.44 0.03 -21.88
C LEU A 402 29.68 0.91 -21.67
N PRO A 403 29.52 2.25 -21.62
CA PRO A 403 30.62 3.15 -21.30
C PRO A 403 31.28 2.80 -19.96
N GLY A 404 32.60 2.67 -19.97
CA GLY A 404 33.38 2.38 -18.75
C GLY A 404 33.41 0.91 -18.33
N LEU A 405 32.85 -0.02 -19.11
CA LEU A 405 33.01 -1.46 -18.89
C LEU A 405 33.93 -2.09 -19.93
N ASP A 406 34.85 -2.95 -19.47
CA ASP A 406 35.78 -3.69 -20.33
C ASP A 406 35.14 -4.94 -20.98
N SER A 407 34.04 -5.43 -20.40
CA SER A 407 33.26 -6.57 -20.90
C SER A 407 31.80 -6.16 -21.11
N PRO A 408 31.06 -6.82 -22.02
CA PRO A 408 29.68 -6.48 -22.29
C PRO A 408 28.74 -6.85 -21.14
N ALA A 409 27.68 -6.07 -20.97
CA ALA A 409 26.51 -6.46 -20.20
C ALA A 409 25.59 -7.35 -21.05
N TRP A 410 24.99 -8.37 -20.45
CA TRP A 410 24.11 -9.31 -21.14
C TRP A 410 22.68 -9.19 -20.66
N PHE A 411 21.74 -9.15 -21.60
CA PHE A 411 20.32 -9.05 -21.35
C PHE A 411 19.68 -10.28 -21.95
N VAL A 412 18.98 -11.04 -21.11
CA VAL A 412 18.45 -12.34 -21.49
C VAL A 412 16.96 -12.39 -21.24
N SER A 413 16.22 -12.90 -22.21
CA SER A 413 14.83 -13.29 -22.05
C SER A 413 14.74 -14.81 -21.94
N VAL A 414 14.06 -15.30 -20.91
CA VAL A 414 13.99 -16.72 -20.58
C VAL A 414 12.57 -17.15 -20.21
N GLY A 415 12.24 -18.43 -20.39
CA GLY A 415 10.91 -18.98 -20.09
C GLY A 415 9.99 -19.05 -21.31
N LYS A 416 8.90 -19.84 -21.23
CA LYS A 416 7.76 -19.87 -22.18
C LYS A 416 6.58 -20.58 -21.48
N PRO A 417 5.32 -20.07 -21.55
CA PRO A 417 4.88 -18.83 -22.21
C PRO A 417 5.29 -17.55 -21.47
N ARG A 418 5.47 -17.62 -20.14
CA ARG A 418 5.94 -16.49 -19.32
C ARG A 418 7.40 -16.19 -19.62
N VAL A 419 7.71 -14.94 -19.94
CA VAL A 419 9.06 -14.49 -20.29
C VAL A 419 9.61 -13.60 -19.19
N PHE A 420 10.74 -13.99 -18.63
CA PHE A 420 11.46 -13.21 -17.64
C PHE A 420 12.66 -12.54 -18.29
N ILE A 421 12.94 -11.28 -17.96
CA ILE A 421 14.07 -10.53 -18.51
C ILE A 421 15.07 -10.22 -17.40
N PHE A 422 16.31 -10.65 -17.59
CA PHE A 422 17.41 -10.47 -16.64
C PHE A 422 18.59 -9.80 -17.31
N GLY A 423 19.39 -9.11 -16.50
CA GLY A 423 20.60 -8.44 -16.91
C GLY A 423 21.78 -8.97 -16.12
N TYR A 424 22.88 -9.25 -16.78
CA TYR A 424 24.17 -9.47 -16.15
C TYR A 424 25.04 -8.27 -16.45
N VAL A 425 25.51 -7.61 -15.39
CA VAL A 425 26.44 -6.48 -15.51
C VAL A 425 27.77 -6.88 -14.86
N PRO A 426 28.88 -6.87 -15.62
CA PRO A 426 30.21 -7.04 -15.05
C PRO A 426 30.50 -5.93 -14.04
N ALA A 427 30.97 -6.29 -12.84
CA ALA A 427 31.37 -5.36 -11.79
C ALA A 427 32.73 -5.75 -11.21
N ALA A 428 33.43 -4.78 -10.62
CA ALA A 428 34.80 -4.95 -10.12
C ALA A 428 34.91 -5.98 -8.96
N ASP A 429 33.79 -6.29 -8.28
CA ASP A 429 33.66 -7.25 -7.19
C ASP A 429 33.17 -8.65 -7.64
N GLY A 430 33.13 -8.90 -8.95
CA GLY A 430 32.59 -10.12 -9.55
C GLY A 430 31.17 -9.85 -10.04
N GLY A 431 30.98 -9.86 -11.37
CA GLY A 431 29.71 -9.45 -11.98
C GLY A 431 28.51 -10.18 -11.42
N GLN A 432 27.39 -9.47 -11.32
CA GLN A 432 26.17 -9.96 -10.68
C GLN A 432 25.03 -10.02 -11.68
N TRP A 433 24.25 -11.10 -11.59
CA TRP A 433 22.93 -11.14 -12.20
C TRP A 433 22.02 -10.17 -11.44
N GLY A 434 21.58 -9.12 -12.13
CA GLY A 434 20.55 -8.21 -11.66
C GLY A 434 19.20 -8.59 -12.27
N TRP A 435 18.22 -8.83 -11.40
CA TRP A 435 16.83 -8.68 -11.83
C TRP A 435 16.54 -7.18 -12.01
N ARG A 436 15.85 -6.81 -13.10
CA ARG A 436 15.48 -5.42 -13.38
C ARG A 436 14.03 -5.26 -13.83
N ALA A 437 13.44 -6.27 -14.49
CA ALA A 437 12.00 -6.38 -14.57
C ALA A 437 11.49 -7.81 -14.68
N LEU A 438 10.30 -7.99 -14.12
CA LEU A 438 9.37 -9.02 -14.50
C LEU A 438 8.37 -8.35 -15.44
N MET A 439 8.27 -8.83 -16.66
CA MET A 439 7.12 -8.52 -17.48
C MET A 439 6.35 -9.82 -17.66
N ASP A 440 5.12 -9.81 -17.19
CA ASP A 440 4.25 -10.97 -17.24
C ASP A 440 3.62 -11.06 -18.62
N PHE A 441 4.40 -11.56 -19.58
CA PHE A 441 3.96 -11.70 -20.95
C PHE A 441 3.10 -12.96 -21.07
N TYR A 442 1.79 -12.82 -20.95
CA TYR A 442 0.87 -13.86 -21.42
C TYR A 442 0.85 -13.85 -22.95
N GLY A 443 1.67 -14.66 -23.58
CA GLY A 443 1.69 -14.76 -25.04
C GLY A 443 2.95 -15.37 -25.61
N THR A 444 2.91 -15.71 -26.90
CA THR A 444 4.13 -16.03 -27.65
C THR A 444 4.72 -14.69 -28.10
N PRO A 445 5.99 -14.32 -27.78
CA PRO A 445 6.56 -13.10 -28.32
C PRO A 445 6.46 -13.16 -29.85
N ALA A 446 5.78 -12.17 -30.43
CA ALA A 446 5.43 -12.23 -31.85
C ALA A 446 6.68 -12.09 -32.72
N THR A 447 7.69 -11.35 -32.28
CA THR A 447 9.00 -11.26 -32.94
C THR A 447 10.03 -10.70 -31.95
N ILE A 448 11.22 -11.30 -31.88
CA ILE A 448 12.39 -10.67 -31.29
C ILE A 448 13.09 -9.91 -32.42
N LEU A 449 13.22 -8.61 -32.25
CA LEU A 449 13.99 -7.78 -33.16
C LEU A 449 15.34 -7.51 -32.52
N ASP A 450 16.39 -7.88 -33.26
CA ASP A 450 17.78 -7.58 -32.95
C ASP A 450 18.34 -6.73 -34.11
N ARG A 451 17.87 -5.49 -34.15
CA ARG A 451 18.24 -4.47 -35.15
C ARG A 451 18.09 -3.09 -34.52
N ASP A 452 18.70 -2.10 -35.15
CA ASP A 452 18.46 -0.69 -34.83
C ASP A 452 17.04 -0.32 -35.30
N ILE A 453 16.13 -0.28 -34.33
CA ILE A 453 14.71 0.06 -34.42
C ILE A 453 14.53 1.55 -34.15
N THR A 454 15.41 2.17 -33.35
CA THR A 454 15.25 3.56 -32.94
C THR A 454 16.00 4.54 -33.85
N GLY A 455 16.84 4.03 -34.77
CA GLY A 455 17.64 4.82 -35.69
C GLY A 455 18.81 5.55 -35.01
N ASP A 456 19.16 5.17 -33.78
CA ASP A 456 20.23 5.78 -32.98
C ASP A 456 21.62 5.14 -33.26
N GLY A 457 21.66 4.14 -34.15
CA GLY A 457 22.85 3.37 -34.50
C GLY A 457 23.13 2.19 -33.57
N PHE A 458 22.28 1.93 -32.57
CA PHE A 458 22.41 0.85 -31.61
C PHE A 458 21.30 -0.19 -31.80
N PRO A 459 21.63 -1.49 -31.85
CA PRO A 459 20.60 -2.52 -31.97
C PRO A 459 19.86 -2.74 -30.64
N GLU A 460 18.53 -2.57 -30.66
CA GLU A 460 17.66 -2.80 -29.52
C GLU A 460 17.22 -4.26 -29.38
N MET A 461 16.78 -4.60 -28.16
CA MET A 461 15.93 -5.75 -27.90
C MET A 461 14.49 -5.25 -27.81
N ALA A 462 13.66 -5.62 -28.79
CA ALA A 462 12.22 -5.33 -28.77
C ALA A 462 11.39 -6.61 -28.70
N PHE A 463 10.33 -6.56 -27.90
CA PHE A 463 9.28 -7.59 -27.87
C PHE A 463 7.92 -6.96 -28.06
N ILE A 464 7.07 -7.71 -28.74
CA ILE A 464 5.67 -7.36 -28.91
C ILE A 464 4.83 -8.50 -28.34
N TYR A 465 3.83 -8.15 -27.54
CA TYR A 465 2.84 -9.10 -27.04
C TYR A 465 1.42 -8.57 -27.10
N GLU A 466 0.47 -9.50 -27.21
CA GLU A 466 -0.97 -9.24 -27.14
C GLU A 466 -1.48 -9.66 -25.76
N PRO A 467 -1.71 -8.73 -24.81
CA PRO A 467 -2.25 -9.05 -23.51
C PRO A 467 -3.68 -9.63 -23.58
N VAL A 468 -3.97 -10.52 -22.64
CA VAL A 468 -5.29 -11.13 -22.46
C VAL A 468 -6.31 -10.13 -21.88
N THR A 469 -5.84 -9.07 -21.22
CA THR A 469 -6.68 -8.05 -20.58
C THR A 469 -7.05 -6.92 -21.57
N PRO A 470 -8.34 -6.64 -21.81
CA PRO A 470 -8.75 -5.59 -22.73
C PRO A 470 -8.64 -4.23 -22.03
N PHE A 471 -7.58 -3.48 -22.32
CA PHE A 471 -7.56 -2.02 -22.08
C PHE A 471 -7.97 -1.23 -23.32
N CYS A 472 -8.27 -1.91 -24.43
CA CYS A 472 -8.69 -1.30 -25.69
C CYS A 472 -10.20 -1.42 -25.91
N GLU A 473 -10.72 -0.56 -26.78
CA GLU A 473 -12.13 -0.55 -27.13
C GLU A 473 -12.53 -1.81 -27.92
N GLU A 474 -13.84 -2.11 -27.95
CA GLU A 474 -14.38 -3.25 -28.68
C GLU A 474 -14.02 -3.17 -30.18
N GLY A 475 -13.30 -4.18 -30.69
CA GLY A 475 -12.81 -4.22 -32.07
C GLY A 475 -11.34 -3.83 -32.27
N GLN A 476 -10.66 -3.40 -31.20
CA GLN A 476 -9.21 -3.18 -31.17
C GLN A 476 -8.48 -4.34 -30.49
N HIS A 477 -7.21 -4.54 -30.85
CA HIS A 477 -6.32 -5.46 -30.18
C HIS A 477 -5.37 -4.68 -29.29
N GLY A 478 -5.40 -4.98 -27.99
CA GLY A 478 -4.39 -4.49 -27.07
C GLY A 478 -3.07 -5.16 -27.36
N MET A 479 -2.02 -4.36 -27.33
CA MET A 479 -0.65 -4.79 -27.46
C MET A 479 0.23 -4.07 -26.46
N ILE A 480 1.28 -4.72 -26.03
CA ILE A 480 2.31 -4.07 -25.24
C ILE A 480 3.66 -4.38 -25.89
N ILE A 481 4.46 -3.33 -25.99
CA ILE A 481 5.74 -3.31 -26.66
C ILE A 481 6.80 -3.05 -25.61
N PHE A 482 7.74 -3.97 -25.44
CA PHE A 482 8.94 -3.70 -24.67
C PHE A 482 10.07 -3.29 -25.61
N LEU A 483 10.82 -2.28 -25.20
CA LEU A 483 12.00 -1.79 -25.92
C LEU A 483 13.12 -1.47 -24.94
N THR A 484 14.34 -1.88 -25.27
CA THR A 484 15.57 -1.29 -24.72
C THR A 484 16.04 -0.18 -25.63
N THR A 485 16.60 0.92 -25.16
CA THR A 485 17.32 1.90 -26.00
C THR A 485 18.64 2.28 -25.34
N TYR A 486 19.60 2.74 -26.14
CA TYR A 486 20.88 3.19 -25.64
C TYR A 486 20.86 4.70 -25.36
N THR A 487 21.34 5.10 -24.21
CA THR A 487 21.46 6.52 -23.82
C THR A 487 22.90 6.84 -23.42
N GLU A 488 23.23 8.12 -23.33
CA GLU A 488 24.55 8.55 -22.82
C GLU A 488 24.80 8.12 -21.36
N PHE A 489 23.73 7.74 -20.62
CA PHE A 489 23.79 7.31 -19.22
C PHE A 489 23.86 5.78 -19.05
N GLY A 490 23.60 5.00 -20.11
CA GLY A 490 23.49 3.55 -20.07
C GLY A 490 22.32 3.02 -20.90
N VAL A 491 21.94 1.75 -20.71
CA VAL A 491 20.76 1.17 -21.36
C VAL A 491 19.52 1.54 -20.57
N ALA A 492 18.52 2.09 -21.25
CA ALA A 492 17.19 2.31 -20.70
C ALA A 492 16.23 1.26 -21.24
N SER A 493 15.22 0.89 -20.47
CA SER A 493 14.14 0.05 -20.98
C SER A 493 12.78 0.47 -20.46
N GLY A 494 11.74 0.15 -21.23
CA GLY A 494 10.36 0.34 -20.80
C GLY A 494 9.37 -0.41 -21.67
N ASP A 495 8.13 -0.43 -21.20
CA ASP A 495 6.98 -0.99 -21.88
C ASP A 495 6.01 0.11 -22.30
N ILE A 496 5.37 -0.08 -23.46
CA ILE A 496 4.40 0.85 -24.03
C ILE A 496 3.15 0.06 -24.38
N ARG A 497 1.98 0.58 -24.02
CA ARG A 497 0.70 -0.08 -24.25
C ARG A 497 -0.01 0.61 -25.41
N GLU A 498 -0.39 -0.16 -26.41
CA GLU A 498 -1.00 0.33 -27.64
C GLU A 498 -2.27 -0.43 -27.99
N CYS A 499 -3.19 0.25 -28.67
CA CYS A 499 -4.43 -0.33 -29.18
C CYS A 499 -4.44 -0.24 -30.69
N ILE A 500 -4.30 -1.38 -31.38
CA ILE A 500 -4.28 -1.41 -32.85
C ILE A 500 -5.63 -1.84 -33.43
N SER A 501 -5.94 -1.31 -34.61
CA SER A 501 -7.11 -1.74 -35.39
C SER A 501 -6.65 -2.66 -36.53
N PRO A 502 -7.17 -3.89 -36.67
CA PRO A 502 -6.81 -4.75 -37.79
C PRO A 502 -7.10 -4.08 -39.14
N PRO A 503 -6.22 -4.20 -40.15
CA PRO A 503 -5.14 -5.16 -40.29
C PRO A 503 -3.74 -4.58 -40.02
N GLU A 504 -3.60 -3.52 -39.22
CA GLU A 504 -2.29 -2.93 -38.90
C GLU A 504 -1.34 -3.99 -38.32
N ASP A 505 -0.12 -4.04 -38.85
CA ASP A 505 0.92 -4.95 -38.39
C ASP A 505 1.62 -4.33 -37.19
N ALA A 506 1.72 -5.08 -36.11
CA ALA A 506 2.53 -4.76 -34.94
C ALA A 506 3.94 -4.22 -35.29
N MET A 507 4.52 -4.73 -36.37
CA MET A 507 5.84 -4.34 -36.86
C MET A 507 5.91 -2.92 -37.43
N SER A 508 4.79 -2.33 -37.90
CA SER A 508 4.79 -0.95 -38.39
C SER A 508 4.82 0.08 -37.25
N LEU A 509 4.40 -0.28 -36.03
CA LEU A 509 4.56 0.57 -34.85
C LEU A 509 6.02 0.73 -34.40
N LEU A 510 6.89 -0.17 -34.89
CA LEU A 510 8.33 -0.20 -34.62
C LEU A 510 9.17 0.37 -35.78
N ALA A 511 8.57 1.05 -36.76
CA ALA A 511 9.33 1.73 -37.80
C ALA A 511 9.93 3.05 -37.27
N ASP A 512 11.10 3.45 -37.78
CA ASP A 512 11.88 4.60 -37.33
C ASP A 512 11.61 5.88 -38.15
N GLN A 513 11.79 7.04 -37.51
CA GLN A 513 12.03 8.35 -38.14
C GLN A 513 10.95 8.91 -39.11
N ASP A 514 9.69 8.55 -38.95
CA ASP A 514 8.57 9.28 -39.56
C ASP A 514 7.96 10.34 -38.63
N SER A 515 8.40 10.40 -37.37
CA SER A 515 7.81 11.25 -36.33
C SER A 515 6.34 10.93 -36.03
N ASP A 516 5.90 9.71 -36.37
CA ASP A 516 4.55 9.23 -36.12
C ASP A 516 4.50 7.86 -35.39
N GLY A 517 5.66 7.23 -35.16
CA GLY A 517 5.79 5.94 -34.49
C GLY A 517 5.90 5.97 -32.94
N VAL A 518 5.55 4.83 -32.33
CA VAL A 518 5.56 4.59 -30.87
C VAL A 518 6.98 4.66 -30.28
N VAL A 519 7.98 4.32 -31.09
CA VAL A 519 9.39 4.35 -30.73
C VAL A 519 9.89 5.80 -30.53
N ASP A 520 9.42 6.75 -31.34
CA ASP A 520 9.78 8.16 -31.24
C ASP A 520 9.24 8.78 -29.93
N VAL A 521 8.02 8.42 -29.53
CA VAL A 521 7.41 8.85 -28.25
C VAL A 521 8.21 8.35 -27.05
N PHE A 522 8.70 7.12 -27.11
CA PHE A 522 9.52 6.53 -26.07
C PHE A 522 10.87 7.23 -25.93
N GLN A 523 11.58 7.48 -27.05
CA GLN A 523 12.83 8.23 -27.04
C GLN A 523 12.65 9.66 -26.56
N GLN A 524 11.58 10.35 -26.98
CA GLN A 524 11.26 11.71 -26.51
C GLN A 524 10.96 11.74 -25.01
N SER A 525 10.23 10.75 -24.50
CA SER A 525 9.93 10.63 -23.06
C SER A 525 11.20 10.45 -22.25
N LEU A 526 12.11 9.57 -22.69
CA LEU A 526 13.41 9.37 -22.07
C LEU A 526 14.27 10.63 -22.11
N ALA A 527 14.33 11.33 -23.25
CA ALA A 527 15.04 12.58 -23.38
C ALA A 527 14.49 13.65 -22.42
N GLY A 528 13.16 13.79 -22.32
CA GLY A 528 12.52 14.74 -21.40
C GLY A 528 12.80 14.44 -19.93
N ILE A 529 12.88 13.17 -19.54
CA ILE A 529 13.13 12.76 -18.15
C ILE A 529 14.62 12.86 -17.79
N LEU A 530 15.53 12.45 -18.68
CA LEU A 530 16.97 12.38 -18.42
C LEU A 530 17.71 13.71 -18.65
N LEU A 531 17.18 14.60 -19.50
CA LEU A 531 17.74 15.92 -19.77
C LEU A 531 17.16 17.02 -18.86
N GLY A 532 16.32 16.69 -17.88
CA GLY A 532 15.90 17.63 -16.85
C GLY A 532 17.09 18.11 -16.02
N ASP A 533 17.12 19.40 -15.68
CA ASP A 533 18.17 20.06 -14.89
C ASP A 533 18.18 19.61 -13.39
N ASP A 534 17.91 18.34 -13.09
CA ASP A 534 17.90 17.84 -11.71
C ASP A 534 19.32 17.47 -11.22
N ALA A 535 19.72 18.03 -10.09
CA ALA A 535 21.01 17.81 -9.45
C ALA A 535 21.24 16.35 -9.02
N LEU A 536 20.17 15.59 -8.71
CA LEU A 536 20.25 14.16 -8.38
C LEU A 536 20.63 13.31 -9.59
N ILE A 537 20.16 13.68 -10.79
CA ILE A 537 20.55 13.04 -12.04
C ILE A 537 22.03 13.34 -12.31
N ALA A 538 22.48 14.59 -12.08
CA ALA A 538 23.87 15.00 -12.24
C ALA A 538 24.86 14.30 -11.30
N GLU A 539 24.50 14.04 -10.04
CA GLU A 539 25.36 13.32 -9.09
C GLU A 539 25.48 11.83 -9.46
N LYS A 540 24.40 11.22 -9.97
CA LYS A 540 24.41 9.85 -10.50
C LYS A 540 25.15 9.69 -11.84
N LYS A 541 25.46 10.77 -12.58
CA LYS A 541 26.36 10.73 -13.77
C LYS A 541 27.78 10.24 -13.44
N SER A 542 28.17 10.28 -12.15
CA SER A 542 29.51 9.87 -11.70
C SER A 542 29.67 8.37 -11.45
N ALA A 543 28.56 7.61 -11.43
CA ALA A 543 28.56 6.15 -11.36
C ALA A 543 27.98 5.57 -12.66
N PRO A 544 28.52 4.48 -13.22
CA PRO A 544 27.91 3.85 -14.39
C PRO A 544 26.54 3.32 -13.98
N LEU A 545 25.46 3.87 -14.52
CA LEU A 545 24.11 3.29 -14.43
C LEU A 545 24.03 2.23 -15.53
N PRO A 546 24.19 0.93 -15.24
CA PRO A 546 24.45 -0.01 -16.32
C PRO A 546 23.17 -0.43 -17.05
N TRP A 547 22.01 -0.38 -16.38
CA TRP A 547 20.68 -0.59 -16.96
C TRP A 547 19.59 -0.14 -15.97
N PHE A 548 18.59 0.62 -16.44
CA PHE A 548 17.45 1.09 -15.63
C PHE A 548 16.11 0.99 -16.37
N PHE A 549 15.03 0.80 -15.62
CA PHE A 549 13.66 0.97 -16.12
C PHE A 549 13.25 2.44 -16.10
N MET A 550 12.33 2.84 -16.99
CA MET A 550 11.75 4.20 -16.93
C MET A 550 11.16 4.52 -15.55
N PHE A 551 10.52 3.55 -14.88
CA PHE A 551 10.00 3.71 -13.51
C PHE A 551 11.08 3.96 -12.45
N ASP A 552 12.29 3.43 -12.62
CA ASP A 552 13.41 3.73 -11.72
C ASP A 552 13.78 5.22 -11.82
N VAL A 553 13.74 5.77 -13.03
CA VAL A 553 14.01 7.19 -13.29
C VAL A 553 12.85 8.07 -12.80
N TYR A 554 11.60 7.63 -12.97
CA TYR A 554 10.45 8.30 -12.35
C TYR A 554 10.60 8.33 -10.83
N GLY A 555 10.98 7.21 -10.19
CA GLY A 555 11.25 7.16 -8.75
C GLY A 555 12.36 8.11 -8.29
N TRP A 556 13.35 8.39 -9.14
CA TRP A 556 14.38 9.41 -8.87
C TRP A 556 13.84 10.85 -8.98
N ASN A 557 12.76 11.04 -9.74
CA ASN A 557 12.06 12.32 -9.93
C ASN A 557 10.89 12.50 -8.92
N VAL A 558 10.42 11.43 -8.27
CA VAL A 558 9.22 11.43 -7.40
C VAL A 558 9.50 12.01 -5.99
N SER A 559 10.74 12.38 -5.66
CA SER A 559 10.97 13.32 -4.55
C SER A 559 10.75 14.79 -4.93
N SER A 560 10.45 15.11 -6.20
CA SER A 560 10.34 16.49 -6.68
C SER A 560 9.22 16.75 -7.71
N VAL A 561 8.31 15.80 -7.98
CA VAL A 561 7.16 16.03 -8.88
C VAL A 561 5.82 15.89 -8.16
N SER A 562 5.53 16.87 -7.29
CA SER A 562 4.21 17.51 -7.28
C SER A 562 4.33 18.85 -8.01
N GLN A 563 4.63 18.82 -9.32
CA GLN A 563 4.68 20.02 -10.17
C GLN A 563 3.27 20.51 -10.56
N THR A 564 2.41 20.73 -9.57
CA THR A 564 1.25 21.62 -9.69
C THR A 564 1.45 22.75 -8.70
N ALA A 565 2.27 23.74 -9.08
CA ALA A 565 2.45 25.05 -8.44
C ALA A 565 1.90 25.18 -7.01
N GLN A 566 2.46 24.43 -6.05
CA GLN A 566 2.17 24.65 -4.64
C GLN A 566 2.98 25.84 -4.18
N VAL A 567 2.35 26.72 -3.40
CA VAL A 567 3.06 27.79 -2.70
C VAL A 567 4.07 27.13 -1.79
N ASP A 568 5.33 27.50 -1.96
CA ASP A 568 6.44 26.97 -1.17
C ASP A 568 6.13 27.12 0.33
N ARG A 569 6.39 26.06 1.10
CA ARG A 569 6.15 26.00 2.54
C ARG A 569 6.85 27.14 3.27
N ASP A 570 8.06 27.50 2.83
CA ASP A 570 8.83 28.60 3.41
C ASP A 570 8.11 29.96 3.23
N THR A 571 7.31 30.12 2.19
CA THR A 571 6.49 31.33 1.98
C THR A 571 5.33 31.39 2.97
N ILE A 572 4.65 30.26 3.22
CA ILE A 572 3.57 30.19 4.21
C ILE A 572 4.12 30.46 5.61
N ASP A 573 5.22 29.81 6.00
CA ASP A 573 5.82 29.98 7.32
C ASP A 573 6.31 31.44 7.51
N ALA A 574 6.87 32.06 6.47
CA ALA A 574 7.29 33.46 6.52
C ALA A 574 6.11 34.43 6.71
N VAL A 575 4.91 34.15 6.17
CA VAL A 575 3.72 35.01 6.34
C VAL A 575 3.33 35.17 7.81
N TYR A 576 3.61 34.18 8.65
CA TYR A 576 3.27 34.19 10.07
C TYR A 576 4.46 34.51 11.00
N THR A 577 5.69 34.29 10.55
CA THR A 577 6.88 34.40 11.41
C THR A 577 7.78 35.59 11.09
N ALA A 578 7.71 36.17 9.89
CA ALA A 578 8.61 37.27 9.52
C ALA A 578 8.27 38.56 10.28
N ASP A 579 9.33 39.27 10.69
CA ASP A 579 9.25 40.61 11.33
C ASP A 579 8.98 41.74 10.32
N ALA A 580 9.27 41.51 9.04
CA ALA A 580 9.09 42.49 7.96
C ALA A 580 8.31 41.85 6.80
N LEU A 581 7.06 42.29 6.61
CA LEU A 581 6.13 41.69 5.66
C LEU A 581 6.15 42.31 4.26
N GLU A 582 6.71 43.50 4.08
CA GLU A 582 6.76 44.18 2.76
C GLU A 582 7.53 43.39 1.69
N PRO A 583 8.77 42.89 1.95
CA PRO A 583 9.52 42.12 0.94
C PRO A 583 8.83 40.80 0.59
N LEU A 584 8.12 40.22 1.56
CA LEU A 584 7.35 39.00 1.37
C LEU A 584 6.11 39.27 0.51
N ARG A 585 5.41 40.38 0.75
CA ARG A 585 4.27 40.82 -0.08
C ARG A 585 4.69 41.05 -1.53
N GLU A 586 5.83 41.71 -1.77
CA GLU A 586 6.35 41.93 -3.13
C GLU A 586 6.62 40.61 -3.87
N ARG A 587 7.19 39.62 -3.18
CA ARG A 587 7.43 38.28 -3.74
C ARG A 587 6.13 37.55 -4.08
N ILE A 588 5.19 37.49 -3.12
CA ILE A 588 3.90 36.81 -3.31
C ILE A 588 3.09 37.48 -4.45
N LEU A 589 3.14 38.81 -4.56
CA LEU A 589 2.53 39.55 -5.67
C LEU A 589 3.15 39.17 -7.02
N ALA A 590 4.49 39.13 -7.11
CA ALA A 590 5.18 38.79 -8.35
C ALA A 590 4.88 37.35 -8.80
N GLU A 591 4.84 36.40 -7.86
CA GLU A 591 4.49 35.00 -8.14
C GLU A 591 3.03 34.86 -8.59
N ARG A 592 2.10 35.51 -7.89
CA ARG A 592 0.67 35.49 -8.23
C ARG A 592 0.42 36.05 -9.64
N ASP A 593 1.05 37.19 -9.96
CA ASP A 593 0.82 37.92 -11.21
C ASP A 593 1.51 37.26 -12.41
N ALA A 594 2.45 36.33 -12.17
CA ALA A 594 3.09 35.51 -13.21
C ALA A 594 2.23 34.32 -13.68
N LEU A 595 1.13 34.01 -12.98
CA LEU A 595 0.27 32.86 -13.31
C LEU A 595 -0.63 33.13 -14.53
N ASP A 596 -0.63 32.20 -15.48
CA ASP A 596 -1.56 32.21 -16.63
C ASP A 596 -2.92 31.62 -16.22
N LEU A 597 -3.89 32.48 -15.90
CA LEU A 597 -5.22 32.08 -15.43
C LEU A 597 -6.13 31.48 -16.52
N SER A 598 -5.70 31.46 -17.78
CA SER A 598 -6.40 30.71 -18.83
C SER A 598 -6.33 29.20 -18.61
N ARG A 599 -5.34 28.75 -17.82
CA ARG A 599 -5.12 27.37 -17.41
C ARG A 599 -5.88 27.07 -16.11
N PRO A 600 -6.82 26.09 -16.09
CA PRO A 600 -7.60 25.75 -14.91
C PRO A 600 -6.75 25.41 -13.68
N GLU A 601 -5.60 24.77 -13.87
CA GLU A 601 -4.67 24.37 -12.83
C GLU A 601 -4.02 25.54 -12.07
N ASN A 602 -3.88 26.71 -12.70
CA ASN A 602 -3.25 27.89 -12.09
C ASN A 602 -4.19 28.68 -11.17
N LYS A 603 -5.50 28.43 -11.26
CA LYS A 603 -6.52 29.16 -10.47
C LYS A 603 -6.39 28.90 -8.97
N PHE A 604 -6.04 27.66 -8.61
CA PHE A 604 -5.85 27.27 -7.21
C PHE A 604 -4.64 28.00 -6.59
N SER A 605 -3.51 28.01 -7.29
CA SER A 605 -2.29 28.72 -6.87
C SER A 605 -2.54 30.22 -6.75
N TRP A 606 -3.28 30.80 -7.69
CA TRP A 606 -3.67 32.21 -7.62
C TRP A 606 -4.51 32.53 -6.39
N GLN A 607 -5.48 31.67 -6.03
CA GLN A 607 -6.29 31.87 -4.82
C GLN A 607 -5.46 31.77 -3.53
N SER A 608 -4.54 30.80 -3.46
CA SER A 608 -3.66 30.62 -2.29
C SER A 608 -2.74 31.82 -2.06
N LEU A 609 -2.09 32.33 -3.11
CA LEU A 609 -1.21 33.50 -3.02
C LEU A 609 -2.02 34.78 -2.70
N THR A 610 -3.23 34.90 -3.23
CA THR A 610 -4.13 36.03 -2.94
C THR A 610 -4.63 36.01 -1.48
N TYR A 611 -4.90 34.83 -0.93
CA TYR A 611 -5.24 34.67 0.48
C TYR A 611 -4.06 35.08 1.38
N LEU A 612 -2.85 34.60 1.09
CA LEU A 612 -1.64 34.95 1.85
C LEU A 612 -1.32 36.45 1.78
N LEU A 613 -1.62 37.10 0.65
CA LEU A 613 -1.57 38.57 0.56
C LEU A 613 -2.57 39.23 1.52
N GLY A 614 -3.79 38.72 1.62
CA GLY A 614 -4.77 39.20 2.60
C GLY A 614 -4.25 39.10 4.04
N VAL A 615 -3.66 37.96 4.42
CA VAL A 615 -3.11 37.73 5.76
C VAL A 615 -1.93 38.68 6.05
N THR A 616 -1.04 38.90 5.09
CA THR A 616 0.08 39.84 5.28
C THR A 616 -0.38 41.30 5.43
N TYR A 617 -1.44 41.72 4.72
CA TYR A 617 -2.04 43.04 4.91
C TYR A 617 -2.72 43.16 6.28
N GLU A 618 -3.43 42.13 6.72
CA GLU A 618 -4.10 42.10 8.02
C GLU A 618 -3.09 42.20 9.18
N ARG A 619 -1.97 41.45 9.12
CA ARG A 619 -0.91 41.51 10.13
C ARG A 619 -0.24 42.88 10.25
N ASP A 620 -0.17 43.63 9.16
CA ASP A 620 0.35 45.00 9.13
C ASP A 620 -0.71 46.08 9.48
N GLY A 621 -1.93 45.68 9.84
CA GLY A 621 -3.04 46.60 10.17
C GLY A 621 -3.58 47.36 8.95
N ARG A 622 -3.40 46.82 7.74
CA ARG A 622 -3.89 47.37 6.47
C ARG A 622 -5.22 46.73 6.09
N ASP A 623 -6.21 46.98 6.94
CA ASP A 623 -7.50 46.27 6.92
C ASP A 623 -8.24 46.40 5.58
N ALA A 624 -8.16 47.55 4.91
CA ALA A 624 -8.85 47.76 3.64
C ALA A 624 -8.28 46.87 2.52
N GLU A 625 -6.96 46.74 2.47
CA GLU A 625 -6.25 45.89 1.52
C GLU A 625 -6.43 44.40 1.85
N ALA A 626 -6.44 44.05 3.15
CA ALA A 626 -6.75 42.69 3.60
C ALA A 626 -8.16 42.27 3.18
N ILE A 627 -9.16 43.12 3.44
CA ILE A 627 -10.56 42.88 3.06
C ILE A 627 -10.70 42.71 1.55
N ALA A 628 -10.02 43.54 0.76
CA ALA A 628 -10.04 43.44 -0.69
C ALA A 628 -9.48 42.09 -1.17
N ALA A 629 -8.32 41.68 -0.65
CA ALA A 629 -7.69 40.41 -1.01
C ALA A 629 -8.56 39.20 -0.62
N PHE A 630 -9.12 39.18 0.59
CA PHE A 630 -10.02 38.12 1.02
C PHE A 630 -11.29 38.05 0.16
N ARG A 631 -11.86 39.20 -0.20
CA ARG A 631 -13.01 39.25 -1.11
C ARG A 631 -12.67 38.73 -2.50
N ASP A 632 -11.49 39.03 -3.02
CA ASP A 632 -11.04 38.57 -4.34
C ASP A 632 -10.87 37.04 -4.38
N VAL A 633 -10.39 36.43 -3.28
CA VAL A 633 -10.35 34.96 -3.13
C VAL A 633 -11.76 34.36 -3.21
N ILE A 634 -12.71 34.93 -2.46
CA ILE A 634 -14.11 34.44 -2.39
C ILE A 634 -14.81 34.54 -3.75
N LEU A 635 -14.58 35.64 -4.48
CA LEU A 635 -15.23 35.88 -5.77
C LEU A 635 -14.63 35.04 -6.91
N ALA A 636 -13.39 34.58 -6.79
CA ALA A 636 -12.71 33.83 -7.83
C ALA A 636 -13.21 32.39 -7.97
N GLU A 637 -13.42 31.67 -6.86
CA GLU A 637 -14.02 30.33 -6.86
C GLU A 637 -14.66 30.03 -5.48
N PRO A 638 -16.00 29.96 -5.37
CA PRO A 638 -16.72 30.00 -4.09
C PRO A 638 -16.67 28.71 -3.25
N HIS A 639 -16.00 27.65 -3.74
CA HIS A 639 -16.01 26.32 -3.12
C HIS A 639 -14.61 25.79 -2.76
N THR A 640 -13.61 26.67 -2.62
CA THR A 640 -12.25 26.26 -2.23
C THR A 640 -11.95 26.55 -0.77
N ILE A 641 -10.97 25.84 -0.20
CA ILE A 641 -10.50 26.04 1.19
C ILE A 641 -10.12 27.51 1.46
N TRP A 642 -9.50 28.18 0.49
CA TRP A 642 -9.08 29.58 0.58
C TRP A 642 -10.27 30.54 0.70
N THR A 643 -11.38 30.25 0.03
CA THR A 643 -12.62 31.04 0.13
C THR A 643 -13.24 30.93 1.52
N ASN A 644 -13.22 29.74 2.13
CA ASN A 644 -13.71 29.56 3.50
C ASN A 644 -12.84 30.32 4.51
N LEU A 645 -11.50 30.25 4.37
CA LEU A 645 -10.57 30.98 5.22
C LEU A 645 -10.75 32.49 5.06
N ALA A 646 -10.77 32.99 3.83
CA ALA A 646 -11.00 34.41 3.53
C ALA A 646 -12.34 34.92 4.11
N ALA A 647 -13.40 34.11 4.08
CA ALA A 647 -14.70 34.47 4.64
C ALA A 647 -14.68 34.59 6.17
N MET A 648 -13.78 33.88 6.88
CA MET A 648 -13.64 33.99 8.33
C MET A 648 -13.02 35.33 8.74
N HIS A 649 -12.06 35.84 7.99
CA HIS A 649 -11.43 37.15 8.23
C HIS A 649 -12.37 38.34 7.93
N LEU A 650 -13.48 38.12 7.23
CA LEU A 650 -14.46 39.15 6.87
C LEU A 650 -15.69 39.19 7.79
N ARG A 651 -15.78 38.33 8.81
CA ARG A 651 -16.89 38.34 9.77
C ARG A 651 -16.71 39.49 10.79
N PRO A 652 -17.78 40.25 11.09
CA PRO A 652 -17.72 41.46 11.91
C PRO A 652 -17.45 41.22 13.39
#